data_AF-A0A1G7NDV3-F1
#
_entry.id   AF-A0A1G7NDV3-F1
#
_cell.length_a   1.000
_cell.length_b   1.000
_cell.length_c   1.000
_cell.angle_alpha   90.00
_cell.angle_beta   90.00
_cell.angle_gamma   90.00
#
_symmetry.space_group_name_H-M   'P 1'
#
loop_
_entity.id
_entity.type
_entity.pdbx_description
1 polymer ?
#
loop_
_entity_poly.entity_id
_entity_poly.type
_entity_poly.pdbx_seq_one_letter_code
_entity_poly.pdbx_strand_id
1 'polypeptide(L)'
;MQKMLPTFQAGRSNSVSFKKVILTIIINVIGFSTITFGQQRYLGLSLVNEGNWSDLELIEQAHDVGCNAVFLSIQWGAIEGYISRANKAQYGQGYNVWKMYDEQIAKARSLGMKIGINVAVSSVDNATQSYSDRYGIDTGDGWLRDERILNAGFDGTEAVFQKYGGAINGVHVQFVMTSLAAQSTRDRVSDFARKVAQRYGYLQNTNELLYMDLIYTRQGEAEFEVGTDKYHFEEPTNLRDGNSMADYSQPMQNGYKTWLAAKYEKIQSLNFVWGTNYTSFDQISPKRPSYSMFAQADGADWYLYRTQVLKEINNIFKNTVKSVDSRINVIAHHGSVFDKLSLGRTTFAFNDVAAELDGIKINDDNNYDHRFAIDLLRANLPGKLYINEAGYSPNHGISNFISYATESYLHGAQAVSCMFFENLLRDGGGPAVRELADTWVNQPVATPTPSNQDSFTLSGIIQQNGCVTNRNSYSSDCDAYKTWMNARNTAGGTPVNILLSNDLQKNCQISITGATSASNPTIGSSINLSSSCNGDCSGLGYVWEMNGTQIGNTGTLNNIVVPSKAGRYTYFVTAGANGCAKTSEVVVNVTDPLPVTLIDFKAAARENHVALTWATADEVNSSHFEIQRSANGTSWNAIGTVKAADVSKARLDYDTVDEAPLAGGNLYRLKMVDRDSTFSYSKISSVVFDGVQMAAFYPNPVADRLQLSTTALKNAVSVQLLDQAGKTVLQTAKPSSVISVGHLRAGLYILQITGRDGVVTSKQVAVGR
;
A
#
# COMPACT_ATOMS: atom_id res chain seq x y z
N MET A 1 37.92 -44.35 20.91
CA MET A 1 38.24 -45.45 19.96
C MET A 1 37.69 -45.04 18.61
N GLN A 2 38.50 -44.35 17.80
CA GLN A 2 39.13 -44.84 16.56
C GLN A 2 38.12 -45.34 15.51
N LYS A 3 37.87 -44.54 14.46
CA LYS A 3 38.37 -44.69 13.06
C LYS A 3 37.16 -45.06 12.18
N MET A 4 36.88 -44.57 10.98
CA MET A 4 37.65 -43.94 9.91
C MET A 4 36.65 -43.22 8.97
N LEU A 5 37.07 -42.08 8.40
CA LEU A 5 36.53 -41.50 7.16
C LEU A 5 36.87 -42.41 5.95
N PRO A 6 36.23 -42.17 4.79
CA PRO A 6 37.02 -41.55 3.72
C PRO A 6 36.33 -40.35 3.05
N THR A 7 37.23 -39.49 2.59
CA THR A 7 37.13 -38.19 1.93
C THR A 7 36.89 -38.26 0.42
N PHE A 8 36.63 -37.06 -0.15
CA PHE A 8 36.73 -36.60 -1.56
C PHE A 8 35.43 -36.71 -2.39
N GLN A 9 35.00 -35.75 -3.22
CA GLN A 9 35.56 -34.47 -3.67
C GLN A 9 34.43 -33.64 -4.33
N ALA A 10 34.55 -32.31 -4.32
CA ALA A 10 33.69 -31.41 -5.10
C ALA A 10 34.01 -31.48 -6.60
N GLY A 11 32.97 -31.47 -7.45
CA GLY A 11 33.08 -31.40 -8.91
C GLY A 11 31.96 -30.53 -9.50
N ARG A 12 32.35 -29.53 -10.31
CA ARG A 12 31.52 -28.50 -10.95
C ARG A 12 30.75 -28.99 -12.19
N SER A 13 29.68 -28.23 -12.47
CA SER A 13 29.19 -27.77 -13.79
C SER A 13 28.07 -28.53 -14.53
N ASN A 14 27.04 -27.74 -14.83
CA ASN A 14 26.27 -27.61 -16.08
C ASN A 14 25.71 -28.87 -16.78
N SER A 15 24.38 -28.99 -16.86
CA SER A 15 23.61 -28.86 -18.12
C SER A 15 22.11 -29.19 -17.98
N VAL A 16 21.27 -28.18 -18.27
CA VAL A 16 20.02 -28.16 -19.05
C VAL A 16 19.23 -29.47 -19.32
N SER A 17 17.96 -29.47 -18.84
CA SER A 17 16.65 -29.84 -19.44
C SER A 17 16.42 -31.21 -20.14
N PHE A 18 15.44 -32.01 -19.67
CA PHE A 18 14.11 -32.18 -20.30
C PHE A 18 13.24 -33.27 -19.61
N LYS A 19 11.94 -32.95 -19.53
CA LYS A 19 10.72 -33.68 -19.16
C LYS A 19 10.66 -35.24 -19.10
N LYS A 20 9.92 -35.69 -18.05
CA LYS A 20 8.76 -36.63 -18.01
C LYS A 20 8.96 -38.15 -17.80
N VAL A 21 8.20 -38.64 -16.78
CA VAL A 21 7.33 -39.86 -16.74
C VAL A 21 7.76 -41.06 -15.86
N ILE A 22 6.93 -41.27 -14.81
CA ILE A 22 6.54 -42.51 -14.07
C ILE A 22 7.58 -43.21 -13.17
N LEU A 23 7.34 -43.19 -11.84
CA LEU A 23 7.06 -44.43 -11.08
C LEU A 23 6.43 -44.12 -9.71
N THR A 24 5.29 -44.76 -9.45
CA THR A 24 4.59 -44.83 -8.16
C THR A 24 5.21 -45.94 -7.28
N ILE A 25 4.96 -45.85 -5.97
CA ILE A 25 4.87 -46.90 -4.95
C ILE A 25 6.05 -46.99 -3.93
N ILE A 26 5.64 -46.91 -2.66
CA ILE A 26 6.27 -47.32 -1.38
C ILE A 26 7.24 -46.33 -0.70
N ILE A 27 6.70 -45.43 0.12
CA ILE A 27 7.20 -45.25 1.48
C ILE A 27 6.00 -45.18 2.42
N ASN A 28 5.93 -46.15 3.32
CA ASN A 28 4.95 -46.20 4.40
C ASN A 28 5.73 -46.14 5.73
N VAL A 29 5.16 -45.39 6.68
CA VAL A 29 5.40 -45.47 8.12
C VAL A 29 6.66 -44.79 8.68
N ILE A 30 6.58 -43.47 8.89
CA ILE A 30 6.92 -42.87 10.19
C ILE A 30 5.68 -42.09 10.62
N GLY A 31 5.02 -42.59 11.66
CA GLY A 31 3.74 -42.10 12.14
C GLY A 31 3.83 -40.68 12.68
N PHE A 32 3.36 -39.72 11.88
CA PHE A 32 2.64 -38.59 12.45
C PHE A 32 1.28 -39.11 12.91
N SER A 33 1.02 -39.06 14.20
CA SER A 33 -0.32 -39.21 14.75
C SER A 33 -1.17 -38.02 14.26
N THR A 34 -1.76 -38.17 13.07
CA THR A 34 -2.89 -37.35 12.64
C THR A 34 -4.04 -37.66 13.58
N ILE A 35 -4.52 -36.64 14.31
CA ILE A 35 -5.77 -36.75 15.06
C ILE A 35 -6.87 -37.01 14.02
N THR A 36 -7.32 -38.25 13.89
CA THR A 36 -8.45 -38.59 13.03
C THR A 36 -9.74 -38.20 13.74
N PHE A 37 -10.26 -37.02 13.42
CA PHE A 37 -11.71 -36.81 13.48
C PHE A 37 -12.35 -37.74 12.43
N GLY A 38 -13.48 -38.37 12.75
CA GLY A 38 -14.35 -38.96 11.72
C GLY A 38 -14.51 -40.49 11.70
N GLN A 39 -14.93 -41.10 12.82
CA GLN A 39 -15.77 -42.30 12.70
C GLN A 39 -17.17 -42.08 13.26
N GLN A 40 -17.32 -41.42 14.41
CA GLN A 40 -18.64 -41.24 15.03
C GLN A 40 -19.39 -40.02 14.48
N ARG A 41 -20.72 -40.15 14.33
CA ARG A 41 -21.64 -39.05 14.01
C ARG A 41 -22.25 -38.48 15.28
N TYR A 42 -22.65 -37.21 15.22
CA TYR A 42 -23.25 -36.52 16.35
C TYR A 42 -24.62 -35.95 16.00
N LEU A 43 -25.64 -36.41 16.71
CA LEU A 43 -26.94 -35.77 16.75
C LEU A 43 -27.05 -35.04 18.08
N GLY A 44 -27.21 -33.73 18.04
CA GLY A 44 -27.13 -32.94 19.26
C GLY A 44 -28.19 -31.88 19.44
N LEU A 45 -28.45 -31.58 20.71
CA LEU A 45 -29.32 -30.51 21.19
C LEU A 45 -28.58 -29.17 21.12
N SER A 46 -29.17 -28.16 20.45
CA SER A 46 -28.68 -26.79 20.47
C SER A 46 -29.26 -26.01 21.66
N LEU A 47 -28.40 -25.51 22.55
CA LEU A 47 -28.75 -24.68 23.70
C LEU A 47 -28.19 -23.27 23.52
N VAL A 48 -28.99 -22.37 22.96
CA VAL A 48 -28.57 -20.97 22.70
C VAL A 48 -28.40 -20.18 24.01
N ASN A 49 -29.05 -20.61 25.09
CA ASN A 49 -28.95 -20.02 26.43
C ASN A 49 -29.30 -18.51 26.48
N GLU A 50 -30.38 -18.14 25.78
CA GLU A 50 -30.97 -16.77 25.76
C GLU A 50 -32.16 -16.61 26.73
N GLY A 51 -32.23 -17.45 27.78
CA GLY A 51 -33.33 -17.47 28.73
C GLY A 51 -32.91 -17.92 30.13
N ASN A 52 -33.91 -18.08 31.00
CA ASN A 52 -33.73 -18.37 32.42
C ASN A 52 -33.88 -19.84 32.82
N TRP A 53 -33.95 -20.71 31.84
CA TRP A 53 -34.15 -22.13 32.01
C TRP A 53 -32.79 -22.83 31.98
N SER A 54 -32.59 -23.77 32.91
CA SER A 54 -31.35 -24.56 32.95
C SER A 54 -31.32 -25.66 31.89
N ASP A 55 -32.47 -26.01 31.30
CA ASP A 55 -32.64 -27.05 30.28
C ASP A 55 -32.08 -28.44 30.65
N LEU A 56 -31.92 -28.73 31.95
CA LEU A 56 -31.36 -30.02 32.39
C LEU A 56 -32.26 -31.20 32.00
N GLU A 57 -33.58 -31.04 32.13
CA GLU A 57 -34.56 -32.05 31.69
C GLU A 57 -34.54 -32.19 30.17
N LEU A 58 -34.38 -31.11 29.42
CA LEU A 58 -34.30 -31.17 27.95
C LEU A 58 -33.05 -31.94 27.49
N ILE A 59 -31.92 -31.79 28.19
CA ILE A 59 -30.72 -32.59 27.95
C ILE A 59 -31.00 -34.09 28.20
N GLU A 60 -31.70 -34.42 29.29
CA GLU A 60 -32.11 -35.81 29.59
C GLU A 60 -33.04 -36.36 28.51
N GLN A 61 -34.07 -35.61 28.13
CA GLN A 61 -35.02 -36.01 27.09
C GLN A 61 -34.33 -36.20 25.72
N ALA A 62 -33.37 -35.34 25.38
CA ALA A 62 -32.57 -35.46 24.16
C ALA A 62 -31.72 -36.74 24.18
N HIS A 63 -31.02 -36.99 25.29
CA HIS A 63 -30.28 -38.24 25.48
C HIS A 63 -31.20 -39.46 25.38
N ASP A 64 -32.36 -39.41 26.01
CA ASP A 64 -33.30 -40.53 26.04
C ASP A 64 -33.74 -40.93 24.64
N VAL A 65 -33.91 -39.98 23.73
CA VAL A 65 -34.24 -40.24 22.31
C VAL A 65 -33.00 -40.44 21.42
N GLY A 66 -31.82 -40.65 22.00
CA GLY A 66 -30.62 -41.09 21.27
C GLY A 66 -29.68 -39.97 20.81
N CYS A 67 -29.92 -38.70 21.16
CA CYS A 67 -28.92 -37.66 20.93
C CYS A 67 -27.67 -37.96 21.77
N ASN A 68 -26.49 -37.78 21.18
CA ASN A 68 -25.20 -38.06 21.82
C ASN A 68 -24.32 -36.82 21.97
N ALA A 69 -24.85 -35.62 21.70
CA ALA A 69 -24.14 -34.36 21.86
C ALA A 69 -25.04 -33.22 22.37
N VAL A 70 -24.42 -32.23 23.00
CA VAL A 70 -25.02 -30.94 23.35
C VAL A 70 -24.12 -29.83 22.81
N PHE A 71 -24.70 -28.86 22.11
CA PHE A 71 -24.01 -27.68 21.60
C PHE A 71 -24.55 -26.48 22.36
N LEU A 72 -23.74 -25.89 23.23
CA LEU A 72 -24.21 -24.84 24.13
C LEU A 72 -23.49 -23.52 23.91
N SER A 73 -24.26 -22.45 23.87
CA SER A 73 -23.75 -21.10 23.65
C SER A 73 -23.52 -20.42 25.00
N ILE A 74 -22.30 -19.94 25.22
CA ILE A 74 -21.90 -19.23 26.44
C ILE A 74 -21.89 -17.74 26.14
N GLN A 75 -22.78 -17.01 26.81
CA GLN A 75 -23.01 -15.59 26.54
C GLN A 75 -22.08 -14.72 27.38
N TRP A 76 -21.21 -13.94 26.73
CA TRP A 76 -20.34 -12.97 27.40
C TRP A 76 -21.13 -12.02 28.30
N GLY A 77 -22.29 -11.52 27.82
CA GLY A 77 -23.15 -10.63 28.60
C GLY A 77 -23.69 -11.25 29.90
N ALA A 78 -23.85 -12.58 29.96
CA ALA A 78 -24.25 -13.29 31.18
C ALA A 78 -23.12 -13.44 32.20
N ILE A 79 -21.87 -13.57 31.72
CA ILE A 79 -20.69 -13.81 32.56
C ILE A 79 -19.99 -12.53 33.00
N GLU A 80 -19.82 -11.57 32.09
CA GLU A 80 -19.03 -10.35 32.29
C GLU A 80 -19.85 -9.07 32.09
N GLY A 81 -21.01 -9.16 31.43
CA GLY A 81 -21.87 -8.02 31.11
C GLY A 81 -22.85 -7.61 32.22
N TYR A 82 -23.92 -6.93 31.81
CA TYR A 82 -24.92 -6.36 32.74
C TYR A 82 -25.57 -7.40 33.63
N ILE A 83 -25.98 -8.54 33.08
CA ILE A 83 -26.61 -9.62 33.86
C ILE A 83 -25.69 -10.09 34.99
N SER A 84 -24.38 -10.24 34.72
CA SER A 84 -23.40 -10.64 35.73
C SER A 84 -23.37 -9.67 36.90
N ARG A 85 -23.31 -8.36 36.62
CA ARG A 85 -23.29 -7.32 37.65
C ARG A 85 -24.62 -7.19 38.38
N ALA A 86 -25.75 -7.26 37.66
CA ALA A 86 -27.08 -7.22 38.26
C ALA A 86 -27.28 -8.39 39.23
N ASN A 87 -26.90 -9.61 38.82
CA ASN A 87 -26.97 -10.78 39.69
C ASN A 87 -26.03 -10.66 40.90
N LYS A 88 -24.80 -10.16 40.74
CA LYS A 88 -23.87 -9.92 41.86
C LYS A 88 -24.36 -8.83 42.81
N ALA A 89 -25.03 -7.80 42.30
CA ALA A 89 -25.64 -6.75 43.11
C ALA A 89 -26.83 -7.29 43.93
N GLN A 90 -27.66 -8.13 43.30
CA GLN A 90 -28.85 -8.70 43.93
C GLN A 90 -28.53 -9.84 44.92
N TYR A 91 -27.61 -10.74 44.56
CA TYR A 91 -27.33 -11.98 45.28
C TYR A 91 -25.96 -12.03 45.96
N GLY A 92 -25.18 -10.94 45.87
CA GLY A 92 -23.85 -10.80 46.46
C GLY A 92 -22.69 -11.08 45.49
N GLN A 93 -21.52 -10.51 45.77
CA GLN A 93 -20.34 -10.60 44.90
C GLN A 93 -19.83 -12.02 44.65
N GLY A 94 -20.18 -12.98 45.52
CA GLY A 94 -19.87 -14.40 45.37
C GLY A 94 -20.85 -15.18 44.47
N TYR A 95 -21.84 -14.53 43.87
CA TYR A 95 -22.80 -15.21 42.99
C TYR A 95 -22.09 -15.90 41.81
N ASN A 96 -22.30 -17.21 41.65
CA ASN A 96 -21.71 -17.98 40.56
C ASN A 96 -22.49 -17.78 39.25
N VAL A 97 -22.03 -16.83 38.44
CA VAL A 97 -22.57 -16.56 37.09
C VAL A 97 -22.39 -17.72 36.10
N TRP A 98 -21.54 -18.70 36.42
CA TRP A 98 -21.32 -19.88 35.59
C TRP A 98 -22.26 -21.04 35.91
N LYS A 99 -23.02 -20.96 37.00
CA LYS A 99 -23.76 -22.10 37.57
C LYS A 99 -24.60 -22.85 36.55
N MET A 100 -25.37 -22.13 35.72
CA MET A 100 -26.22 -22.73 34.69
C MET A 100 -25.40 -23.56 33.69
N TYR A 101 -24.33 -22.98 33.15
CA TYR A 101 -23.44 -23.66 32.20
C TYR A 101 -22.73 -24.85 32.85
N ASP A 102 -22.30 -24.72 34.10
CA ASP A 102 -21.67 -25.82 34.86
C ASP A 102 -22.63 -26.99 35.03
N GLU A 103 -23.89 -26.72 35.37
CA GLU A 103 -24.93 -27.73 35.58
C GLU A 103 -25.31 -28.42 34.26
N GLN A 104 -25.44 -27.66 33.17
CA GLN A 104 -25.69 -28.20 31.82
C GLN A 104 -24.56 -29.12 31.36
N ILE A 105 -23.30 -28.67 31.50
CA ILE A 105 -22.13 -29.47 31.15
C ILE A 105 -22.06 -30.70 32.04
N ALA A 106 -22.25 -30.57 33.35
CA ALA A 106 -22.24 -31.72 34.27
C ALA A 106 -23.33 -32.73 33.90
N LYS A 107 -24.53 -32.27 33.52
CA LYS A 107 -25.63 -33.14 33.07
C LYS A 107 -25.27 -33.89 31.79
N ALA A 108 -24.81 -33.19 30.75
CA ALA A 108 -24.39 -33.81 29.49
C ALA A 108 -23.29 -34.87 29.71
N ARG A 109 -22.30 -34.57 30.56
CA ARG A 109 -21.23 -35.51 30.93
C ARG A 109 -21.75 -36.74 31.67
N SER A 110 -22.68 -36.54 32.61
CA SER A 110 -23.28 -37.66 33.37
C SER A 110 -24.03 -38.66 32.46
N LEU A 111 -24.45 -38.20 31.28
CA LEU A 111 -25.12 -38.99 30.24
C LEU A 111 -24.16 -39.45 29.14
N GLY A 112 -22.85 -39.19 29.26
CA GLY A 112 -21.84 -39.56 28.26
C GLY A 112 -21.93 -38.80 26.94
N MET A 113 -22.67 -37.69 26.89
CA MET A 113 -22.81 -36.86 25.69
C MET A 113 -21.55 -36.04 25.43
N LYS A 114 -21.26 -35.81 24.15
CA LYS A 114 -20.21 -34.88 23.71
C LYS A 114 -20.68 -33.43 23.80
N ILE A 115 -19.73 -32.50 23.89
CA ILE A 115 -20.02 -31.08 24.13
C ILE A 115 -19.36 -30.25 23.03
N GLY A 116 -20.14 -29.43 22.32
CA GLY A 116 -19.62 -28.29 21.57
C GLY A 116 -19.90 -27.00 22.33
N ILE A 117 -18.94 -26.09 22.33
CA ILE A 117 -19.06 -24.80 23.04
C ILE A 117 -19.03 -23.67 22.03
N ASN A 118 -20.12 -22.92 21.97
CA ASN A 118 -20.21 -21.75 21.11
C ASN A 118 -19.94 -20.51 21.96
N VAL A 119 -18.87 -19.76 21.69
CA VAL A 119 -18.48 -18.61 22.50
C VAL A 119 -19.14 -17.36 21.93
N ALA A 120 -20.21 -16.89 22.58
CA ALA A 120 -20.93 -15.70 22.16
C ALA A 120 -20.39 -14.45 22.83
N VAL A 121 -19.87 -13.51 22.03
CA VAL A 121 -19.33 -12.22 22.50
C VAL A 121 -20.34 -11.07 22.42
N SER A 122 -21.61 -11.40 22.22
CA SER A 122 -22.72 -10.45 22.29
C SER A 122 -22.81 -9.81 23.68
N SER A 123 -23.14 -8.52 23.71
CA SER A 123 -23.61 -7.89 24.94
C SER A 123 -25.02 -8.40 25.27
N VAL A 124 -25.41 -8.24 26.52
CA VAL A 124 -26.80 -8.39 26.96
C VAL A 124 -27.14 -7.13 27.74
N ASP A 125 -28.20 -6.42 27.35
CA ASP A 125 -28.58 -5.12 27.93
C ASP A 125 -30.09 -5.03 28.22
N ASN A 126 -30.50 -4.18 29.16
CA ASN A 126 -31.91 -3.96 29.48
C ASN A 126 -32.62 -3.11 28.42
N ALA A 127 -33.31 -3.76 27.48
CA ALA A 127 -34.07 -3.12 26.40
C ALA A 127 -35.09 -2.04 26.85
N THR A 128 -35.58 -2.08 28.10
CA THR A 128 -36.51 -1.04 28.60
C THR A 128 -35.85 0.32 28.87
N GLN A 129 -34.51 0.35 29.01
CA GLN A 129 -33.73 1.59 29.15
C GLN A 129 -32.88 1.89 27.90
N SER A 130 -32.72 0.97 26.95
CA SER A 130 -31.86 1.11 25.76
C SER A 130 -32.25 2.24 24.78
N TYR A 131 -33.47 2.80 24.87
CA TYR A 131 -33.79 4.08 24.17
C TYR A 131 -32.91 5.25 24.65
N SER A 132 -32.35 5.16 25.86
CA SER A 132 -31.51 6.21 26.47
C SER A 132 -30.10 6.32 25.88
N ASP A 133 -29.60 5.27 25.21
CA ASP A 133 -28.28 5.28 24.55
C ASP A 133 -28.22 6.24 23.36
N ARG A 134 -29.34 6.47 22.69
CA ARG A 134 -29.47 7.44 21.58
C ARG A 134 -29.21 8.89 22.03
N TYR A 135 -29.21 9.15 23.35
CA TYR A 135 -29.13 10.49 23.96
C TYR A 135 -27.95 10.68 24.93
N GLY A 136 -27.01 9.73 24.99
CA GLY A 136 -25.78 9.89 25.78
C GLY A 136 -25.97 9.78 27.29
N ILE A 137 -26.83 8.86 27.74
CA ILE A 137 -27.02 8.56 29.16
C ILE A 137 -26.07 7.43 29.58
N ASP A 138 -25.44 7.58 30.74
CA ASP A 138 -24.65 6.53 31.42
C ASP A 138 -25.60 5.43 31.90
N THR A 139 -25.68 4.33 31.16
CA THR A 139 -26.74 3.31 31.27
C THR A 139 -26.55 2.30 32.39
N GLY A 140 -25.44 2.33 33.15
CA GLY A 140 -25.19 1.30 34.17
C GLY A 140 -25.09 -0.13 33.60
N ASP A 141 -25.03 -0.25 32.28
CA ASP A 141 -24.89 -1.49 31.50
C ASP A 141 -23.45 -2.02 31.48
N GLY A 142 -22.58 -1.36 32.27
CA GLY A 142 -21.15 -1.56 32.50
C GLY A 142 -20.33 -1.79 31.25
N TRP A 143 -20.64 -0.99 30.24
CA TRP A 143 -19.66 -0.50 29.29
C TRP A 143 -19.49 1.00 29.50
N LEU A 144 -18.27 1.49 29.39
CA LEU A 144 -18.09 2.92 29.12
C LEU A 144 -18.42 3.17 27.65
N ARG A 145 -19.08 4.29 27.31
CA ARG A 145 -19.36 4.68 25.92
C ARG A 145 -18.10 4.64 25.04
N ASP A 146 -16.96 4.98 25.63
CA ASP A 146 -15.65 4.98 24.96
C ASP A 146 -15.08 3.57 24.71
N GLU A 147 -15.67 2.52 25.28
CA GLU A 147 -15.34 1.10 25.03
C GLU A 147 -16.19 0.48 23.91
N ARG A 148 -17.24 1.18 23.44
CA ARG A 148 -18.16 0.74 22.39
C ARG A 148 -17.80 1.39 21.05
N ILE A 149 -17.12 0.65 20.19
CA ILE A 149 -17.17 1.00 18.76
C ILE A 149 -18.28 0.19 18.13
N LEU A 150 -19.49 0.74 18.17
CA LEU A 150 -20.66 0.17 17.50
C LEU A 150 -20.40 0.06 16.01
N ASN A 151 -21.04 -0.92 15.38
CA ASN A 151 -21.12 -0.92 13.93
C ASN A 151 -21.80 0.38 13.48
N ALA A 152 -21.40 0.93 12.34
CA ALA A 152 -22.08 2.08 11.75
C ALA A 152 -22.70 1.71 10.40
N GLY A 153 -23.87 2.28 10.10
CA GLY A 153 -24.44 2.26 8.76
C GLY A 153 -23.66 3.17 7.81
N PHE A 154 -23.94 3.08 6.50
CA PHE A 154 -23.24 3.91 5.51
C PHE A 154 -23.43 5.43 5.75
N ASP A 155 -24.57 5.84 6.31
CA ASP A 155 -24.85 7.23 6.68
C ASP A 155 -24.13 7.68 7.98
N GLY A 156 -23.28 6.82 8.54
CA GLY A 156 -22.51 7.07 9.76
C GLY A 156 -23.32 6.93 11.04
N THR A 157 -24.60 6.56 10.96
CA THR A 157 -25.40 6.31 12.15
C THR A 157 -24.94 5.04 12.85
N GLU A 158 -24.71 5.13 14.16
CA GLU A 158 -24.38 3.96 14.97
C GLU A 158 -25.56 2.99 14.96
N ALA A 159 -25.27 1.77 14.56
CA ALA A 159 -26.23 0.70 14.44
C ALA A 159 -26.34 -0.04 15.75
N VAL A 160 -27.46 0.18 16.42
CA VAL A 160 -27.88 -0.66 17.54
C VAL A 160 -28.81 -1.73 16.97
N PHE A 161 -28.32 -2.96 16.87
CA PHE A 161 -29.17 -4.10 16.58
C PHE A 161 -30.00 -4.43 17.82
N GLN A 162 -31.32 -4.31 17.68
CA GLN A 162 -32.28 -4.80 18.65
C GLN A 162 -33.01 -5.97 18.03
N LYS A 163 -32.65 -7.18 18.45
CA LYS A 163 -33.56 -8.31 18.36
C LYS A 163 -33.99 -8.66 19.77
N TYR A 164 -35.31 -8.78 19.97
CA TYR A 164 -35.87 -9.30 21.21
C TYR A 164 -35.46 -10.78 21.33
N GLY A 165 -34.43 -11.05 22.13
CA GLY A 165 -34.25 -12.37 22.72
C GLY A 165 -35.21 -12.58 23.89
N GLY A 166 -35.26 -13.79 24.42
CA GLY A 166 -35.89 -14.05 25.72
C GLY A 166 -35.31 -13.13 26.80
N ALA A 167 -36.00 -13.02 27.94
CA ALA A 167 -35.45 -12.32 29.09
C ALA A 167 -34.61 -13.28 29.94
N ILE A 168 -33.38 -12.88 30.26
CA ILE A 168 -32.57 -13.52 31.31
C ILE A 168 -32.71 -12.66 32.58
N ASN A 169 -33.32 -13.22 33.62
CA ASN A 169 -33.62 -12.59 34.90
C ASN A 169 -34.40 -11.27 34.76
N GLY A 170 -35.36 -11.23 33.82
CA GLY A 170 -36.16 -10.03 33.53
C GLY A 170 -35.43 -8.99 32.69
N VAL A 171 -34.19 -9.25 32.27
CA VAL A 171 -33.41 -8.43 31.34
C VAL A 171 -33.55 -9.01 29.94
N HIS A 172 -34.17 -8.28 29.02
CA HIS A 172 -34.29 -8.71 27.63
C HIS A 172 -32.93 -8.86 26.98
N VAL A 173 -32.63 -9.99 26.33
CA VAL A 173 -31.35 -10.14 25.64
C VAL A 173 -31.32 -9.26 24.38
N GLN A 174 -30.28 -8.44 24.25
CA GLN A 174 -30.03 -7.60 23.07
C GLN A 174 -28.62 -7.81 22.53
N PHE A 175 -28.50 -8.20 21.27
CA PHE A 175 -27.22 -8.34 20.58
C PHE A 175 -26.69 -7.00 20.09
N VAL A 176 -25.83 -6.33 20.89
CA VAL A 176 -25.10 -5.15 20.40
C VAL A 176 -23.89 -5.60 19.59
N MET A 177 -23.74 -5.00 18.41
CA MET A 177 -22.73 -5.37 17.44
C MET A 177 -21.63 -4.33 17.45
N THR A 178 -20.41 -4.78 17.68
CA THR A 178 -19.23 -3.92 17.69
C THR A 178 -18.35 -4.23 16.50
N SER A 179 -17.65 -3.19 16.03
CA SER A 179 -16.78 -3.30 14.87
C SER A 179 -15.74 -4.38 15.09
N LEU A 180 -15.67 -5.35 14.19
CA LEU A 180 -14.64 -6.40 14.23
C LEU A 180 -13.25 -5.84 13.94
N ALA A 181 -13.14 -4.66 13.32
CA ALA A 181 -11.89 -3.94 13.15
C ALA A 181 -11.47 -3.13 14.40
N ALA A 182 -12.37 -2.92 15.36
CA ALA A 182 -12.02 -2.25 16.60
C ALA A 182 -11.12 -3.12 17.49
N GLN A 183 -10.07 -2.51 18.03
CA GLN A 183 -9.16 -3.20 18.95
C GLN A 183 -9.90 -3.68 20.20
N SER A 184 -10.82 -2.89 20.75
CA SER A 184 -11.61 -3.28 21.94
C SER A 184 -12.47 -4.54 21.71
N THR A 185 -13.05 -4.70 20.51
CA THR A 185 -13.77 -5.93 20.13
C THR A 185 -12.82 -7.12 20.07
N ARG A 186 -11.64 -6.94 19.46
CA ARG A 186 -10.62 -7.98 19.32
C ARG A 186 -10.07 -8.43 20.68
N ASP A 187 -9.81 -7.49 21.58
CA ASP A 187 -9.38 -7.74 22.95
C ASP A 187 -10.44 -8.54 23.70
N ARG A 188 -11.72 -8.13 23.63
CA ARG A 188 -12.83 -8.88 24.24
C ARG A 188 -12.92 -10.31 23.74
N VAL A 189 -12.86 -10.52 22.43
CA VAL A 189 -12.90 -11.86 21.85
C VAL A 189 -11.78 -12.72 22.44
N SER A 190 -10.55 -12.18 22.51
CA SER A 190 -9.42 -12.91 23.08
C SER A 190 -9.60 -13.18 24.58
N ASP A 191 -9.97 -12.19 25.38
CA ASP A 191 -10.10 -12.32 26.83
C ASP A 191 -11.19 -13.31 27.23
N PHE A 192 -12.35 -13.23 26.57
CA PHE A 192 -13.46 -14.11 26.89
C PHE A 192 -13.22 -15.54 26.39
N ALA A 193 -12.71 -15.70 25.17
CA ALA A 193 -12.32 -17.01 24.66
C ALA A 193 -11.31 -17.69 25.58
N ARG A 194 -10.33 -16.95 26.11
CA ARG A 194 -9.35 -17.46 27.07
C ARG A 194 -10.02 -17.93 28.36
N LYS A 195 -10.95 -17.15 28.93
CA LYS A 195 -11.69 -17.51 30.15
C LYS A 195 -12.52 -18.79 29.94
N VAL A 196 -13.24 -18.89 28.84
CA VAL A 196 -14.04 -20.08 28.49
C VAL A 196 -13.14 -21.30 28.30
N ALA A 197 -12.06 -21.16 27.53
CA ALA A 197 -11.11 -22.24 27.29
C ALA A 197 -10.41 -22.71 28.58
N GLN A 198 -10.05 -21.80 29.48
CA GLN A 198 -9.47 -22.14 30.78
C GLN A 198 -10.47 -22.86 31.69
N ARG A 199 -11.76 -22.47 31.64
CA ARG A 199 -12.81 -23.08 32.47
C ARG A 199 -13.18 -24.48 32.01
N TYR A 200 -13.36 -24.68 30.70
CA TYR A 200 -13.93 -25.91 30.15
C TYR A 200 -12.96 -26.73 29.29
N GLY A 201 -11.72 -26.27 29.10
CA GLY A 201 -10.69 -27.01 28.37
C GLY A 201 -10.35 -28.38 28.99
N TYR A 202 -10.67 -28.60 30.27
CA TYR A 202 -10.50 -29.92 30.90
C TYR A 202 -11.31 -31.02 30.21
N LEU A 203 -12.41 -30.68 29.51
CA LEU A 203 -13.22 -31.61 28.72
C LEU A 203 -12.42 -32.24 27.57
N GLN A 204 -11.34 -31.58 27.14
CA GLN A 204 -10.41 -32.14 26.15
C GLN A 204 -9.65 -33.36 26.70
N ASN A 205 -9.37 -33.41 28.01
CA ASN A 205 -8.61 -34.50 28.64
C ASN A 205 -9.36 -35.84 28.61
N THR A 206 -10.68 -35.77 28.60
CA THR A 206 -11.62 -36.90 28.59
C THR A 206 -12.24 -37.12 27.21
N ASN A 207 -11.76 -36.38 26.18
CA ASN A 207 -12.31 -36.41 24.83
C ASN A 207 -13.82 -36.09 24.79
N GLU A 208 -14.32 -35.28 25.72
CA GLU A 208 -15.72 -34.87 25.83
C GLU A 208 -16.00 -33.61 24.99
N LEU A 209 -14.99 -32.77 24.73
CA LEU A 209 -15.10 -31.56 23.92
C LEU A 209 -14.94 -31.85 22.42
N LEU A 210 -15.92 -31.46 21.61
CA LEU A 210 -15.87 -31.58 20.14
C LEU A 210 -15.15 -30.40 19.50
N TYR A 211 -15.55 -29.19 19.86
CA TYR A 211 -15.04 -27.94 19.31
C TYR A 211 -15.35 -26.75 20.22
N MET A 212 -14.66 -25.64 19.93
CA MET A 212 -15.06 -24.29 20.31
C MET A 212 -15.24 -23.42 19.06
N ASP A 213 -16.26 -22.57 19.01
CA ASP A 213 -16.45 -21.57 17.95
C ASP A 213 -16.70 -20.18 18.51
N LEU A 214 -16.72 -19.18 17.62
CA LEU A 214 -17.01 -17.78 17.94
C LEU A 214 -18.33 -17.36 17.31
N ILE A 215 -19.25 -16.91 18.15
CA ILE A 215 -20.46 -16.19 17.74
C ILE A 215 -20.25 -14.70 18.03
N TYR A 216 -20.18 -13.90 16.98
CA TYR A 216 -20.07 -12.43 17.07
C TYR A 216 -21.30 -11.72 16.51
N THR A 217 -22.19 -12.43 15.82
CA THR A 217 -23.49 -11.90 15.37
C THR A 217 -24.61 -12.87 15.67
N ARG A 218 -25.83 -12.35 15.90
CA ARG A 218 -27.02 -13.21 15.96
C ARG A 218 -27.33 -13.85 14.61
N GLN A 219 -27.07 -13.11 13.53
CA GLN A 219 -27.09 -13.60 12.14
C GLN A 219 -26.30 -14.90 11.96
N GLY A 220 -25.16 -14.99 12.64
CA GLY A 220 -24.25 -16.13 12.58
C GLY A 220 -24.75 -17.31 13.40
N GLU A 221 -25.40 -17.07 14.54
CA GLU A 221 -25.85 -18.13 15.44
C GLU A 221 -27.16 -18.81 15.02
N ALA A 222 -28.19 -18.04 14.60
CA ALA A 222 -29.47 -18.66 14.22
C ALA A 222 -30.40 -17.79 13.36
N GLU A 223 -29.85 -17.03 12.39
CA GLU A 223 -30.69 -16.41 11.37
C GLU A 223 -30.66 -17.24 10.08
N PHE A 224 -31.83 -17.76 9.76
CA PHE A 224 -32.18 -18.40 8.51
C PHE A 224 -32.91 -17.39 7.62
N GLU A 225 -32.68 -17.39 6.30
CA GLU A 225 -33.47 -16.56 5.38
C GLU A 225 -34.88 -17.19 5.23
N VAL A 226 -35.84 -16.68 6.02
CA VAL A 226 -37.21 -17.25 6.06
C VAL A 226 -38.08 -16.63 4.96
N GLY A 227 -38.48 -17.44 3.98
CA GLY A 227 -39.54 -17.10 3.03
C GLY A 227 -40.93 -17.50 3.55
N THR A 228 -41.80 -16.50 3.68
CA THR A 228 -43.27 -16.52 3.96
C THR A 228 -43.71 -16.43 5.45
N ASP A 229 -44.17 -15.23 5.78
CA ASP A 229 -45.28 -14.81 6.67
C ASP A 229 -45.28 -15.11 8.18
N LYS A 230 -44.19 -15.55 8.83
CA LYS A 230 -44.21 -15.65 10.31
C LYS A 230 -42.98 -15.23 11.11
N TYR A 231 -41.87 -14.87 10.48
CA TYR A 231 -40.77 -14.16 11.15
C TYR A 231 -40.27 -13.04 10.25
N HIS A 232 -41.09 -11.99 10.15
CA HIS A 232 -40.68 -10.69 9.66
C HIS A 232 -39.66 -10.12 10.64
N PHE A 233 -38.37 -10.32 10.40
CA PHE A 233 -37.37 -9.34 10.81
C PHE A 233 -37.16 -8.41 9.63
N GLU A 234 -38.21 -7.64 9.36
CA GLU A 234 -38.21 -6.50 8.45
C GLU A 234 -37.11 -5.55 8.89
N GLU A 235 -36.01 -5.63 8.16
CA GLU A 235 -34.83 -4.80 8.29
C GLU A 235 -34.13 -4.95 9.66
N PRO A 236 -32.79 -4.98 9.71
CA PRO A 236 -32.12 -4.46 10.89
C PRO A 236 -32.74 -3.10 11.18
N THR A 237 -33.52 -2.98 12.24
CA THR A 237 -34.38 -1.80 12.45
C THR A 237 -33.59 -0.49 12.60
N ASN A 238 -32.25 -0.52 12.52
CA ASN A 238 -31.36 0.64 12.42
C ASN A 238 -30.18 0.54 11.43
N LEU A 239 -29.96 -0.57 10.69
CA LEU A 239 -29.08 -0.48 9.50
C LEU A 239 -29.99 -0.29 8.30
N ARG A 240 -30.10 0.96 7.84
CA ARG A 240 -30.73 1.31 6.55
C ARG A 240 -30.15 0.53 5.35
N ASP A 241 -29.09 -0.25 5.56
CA ASP A 241 -28.36 -1.05 4.57
C ASP A 241 -28.41 -2.58 4.83
N GLY A 242 -29.21 -3.06 5.79
CA GLY A 242 -29.71 -4.45 5.78
C GLY A 242 -28.83 -5.58 6.32
N ASN A 243 -27.57 -5.38 6.75
CA ASN A 243 -26.75 -6.47 7.33
C ASN A 243 -25.67 -6.01 8.31
N SER A 244 -25.51 -6.72 9.42
CA SER A 244 -24.55 -6.44 10.48
C SER A 244 -23.07 -6.43 10.10
N MET A 245 -22.69 -7.15 9.06
CA MET A 245 -21.31 -7.16 8.53
C MET A 245 -21.07 -6.06 7.50
N ALA A 246 -22.07 -5.22 7.22
CA ALA A 246 -21.91 -3.95 6.51
C ALA A 246 -21.54 -2.84 7.51
N ASP A 247 -20.41 -3.02 8.21
CA ASP A 247 -19.90 -2.07 9.19
C ASP A 247 -19.08 -0.96 8.51
N TYR A 248 -19.54 0.28 8.66
CA TYR A 248 -18.91 1.51 8.18
C TYR A 248 -18.30 2.33 9.31
N SER A 249 -18.07 1.75 10.49
CA SER A 249 -17.43 2.43 11.62
C SER A 249 -16.01 2.93 11.26
N GLN A 250 -15.51 3.88 12.06
CA GLN A 250 -14.20 4.47 11.82
C GLN A 250 -13.05 3.44 11.76
N PRO A 251 -12.98 2.39 12.62
CA PRO A 251 -11.95 1.36 12.49
C PRO A 251 -12.04 0.59 11.18
N MET A 252 -13.25 0.27 10.70
CA MET A 252 -13.43 -0.40 9.41
C MET A 252 -12.95 0.47 8.25
N GLN A 253 -13.32 1.75 8.22
CA GLN A 253 -12.87 2.66 7.17
C GLN A 253 -11.35 2.88 7.19
N ASN A 254 -10.75 3.05 8.37
CA ASN A 254 -9.30 3.22 8.52
C ASN A 254 -8.53 1.96 8.10
N GLY A 255 -8.99 0.79 8.54
CA GLY A 255 -8.40 -0.47 8.14
C GLY A 255 -8.55 -0.73 6.63
N TYR A 256 -9.67 -0.32 6.02
CA TYR A 256 -9.86 -0.43 4.57
C TYR A 256 -8.86 0.41 3.78
N LYS A 257 -8.65 1.67 4.18
CA LYS A 257 -7.62 2.54 3.57
C LYS A 257 -6.23 1.93 3.69
N THR A 258 -5.90 1.38 4.86
CA THR A 258 -4.63 0.70 5.12
C THR A 258 -4.48 -0.55 4.24
N TRP A 259 -5.54 -1.34 4.12
CA TRP A 259 -5.58 -2.54 3.29
C TRP A 259 -5.42 -2.21 1.79
N LEU A 260 -6.07 -1.15 1.30
CA LEU A 260 -5.90 -0.68 -0.08
C LEU A 260 -4.48 -0.20 -0.34
N ALA A 261 -3.89 0.55 0.61
CA ALA A 261 -2.50 0.99 0.52
C ALA A 261 -1.53 -0.19 0.45
N ALA A 262 -1.77 -1.25 1.23
CA ALA A 262 -0.97 -2.47 1.18
C ALA A 262 -1.18 -3.26 -0.13
N LYS A 263 -2.42 -3.37 -0.61
CA LYS A 263 -2.75 -4.10 -1.84
C LYS A 263 -2.16 -3.45 -3.09
N TYR A 264 -2.33 -2.14 -3.22
CA TYR A 264 -1.96 -1.40 -4.43
C TYR A 264 -0.59 -0.74 -4.36
N GLU A 265 -0.01 -0.55 -3.16
CA GLU A 265 1.28 0.10 -2.85
C GLU A 265 1.35 1.60 -3.23
N LYS A 266 0.76 1.99 -4.36
CA LYS A 266 0.71 3.35 -4.90
C LYS A 266 -0.73 3.67 -5.33
N ILE A 267 -1.16 4.91 -5.08
CA ILE A 267 -2.52 5.35 -5.43
C ILE A 267 -2.79 5.26 -6.93
N GLN A 268 -1.76 5.41 -7.75
CA GLN A 268 -1.81 5.25 -9.20
C GLN A 268 -2.23 3.84 -9.64
N SER A 269 -1.75 2.81 -8.95
CA SER A 269 -2.14 1.43 -9.25
C SER A 269 -3.63 1.20 -8.96
N LEU A 270 -4.13 1.76 -7.86
CA LEU A 270 -5.55 1.75 -7.54
C LEU A 270 -6.37 2.53 -8.58
N ASN A 271 -5.97 3.77 -8.88
CA ASN A 271 -6.63 4.61 -9.87
C ASN A 271 -6.72 3.94 -11.24
N PHE A 272 -5.66 3.24 -11.66
CA PHE A 272 -5.64 2.47 -12.90
C PHE A 272 -6.67 1.34 -12.89
N VAL A 273 -6.76 0.58 -11.80
CA VAL A 273 -7.69 -0.55 -11.69
C VAL A 273 -9.14 -0.09 -11.51
N TRP A 274 -9.37 0.97 -10.72
CA TRP A 274 -10.71 1.48 -10.42
C TRP A 274 -11.23 2.49 -11.44
N GLY A 275 -10.37 2.99 -12.35
CA GLY A 275 -10.73 4.07 -13.26
C GLY A 275 -11.02 5.39 -12.53
N THR A 276 -10.24 5.72 -11.51
CA THR A 276 -10.43 6.90 -10.65
C THR A 276 -9.20 7.83 -10.67
N ASN A 277 -9.24 8.95 -9.96
CA ASN A 277 -8.19 9.96 -9.94
C ASN A 277 -7.88 10.46 -8.51
N TYR A 278 -7.94 9.57 -7.53
CA TYR A 278 -7.59 9.90 -6.15
C TYR A 278 -6.11 10.30 -6.04
N THR A 279 -5.84 11.27 -5.19
CA THR A 279 -4.47 11.76 -4.91
C THR A 279 -3.83 11.06 -3.71
N SER A 280 -4.64 10.45 -2.85
CA SER A 280 -4.20 9.66 -1.70
C SER A 280 -5.25 8.61 -1.32
N PHE A 281 -4.81 7.56 -0.62
CA PHE A 281 -5.73 6.56 -0.06
C PHE A 281 -6.67 7.15 1.00
N ASP A 282 -6.30 8.27 1.64
CA ASP A 282 -7.11 8.93 2.67
C ASP A 282 -8.43 9.50 2.15
N GLN A 283 -8.49 9.81 0.84
CA GLN A 283 -9.71 10.28 0.16
C GLN A 283 -10.75 9.17 -0.05
N ILE A 284 -10.36 7.91 0.09
CA ILE A 284 -11.21 6.78 -0.25
C ILE A 284 -12.16 6.48 0.90
N SER A 285 -13.45 6.40 0.58
CA SER A 285 -14.47 5.87 1.49
C SER A 285 -15.13 4.65 0.84
N PRO A 286 -15.46 3.60 1.61
CA PRO A 286 -16.19 2.47 1.06
C PRO A 286 -17.55 2.93 0.54
N LYS A 287 -17.98 2.41 -0.61
CA LYS A 287 -19.28 2.77 -1.21
C LYS A 287 -20.44 2.11 -0.44
N ARG A 288 -21.64 2.69 -0.59
CA ARG A 288 -22.88 2.11 -0.08
C ARG A 288 -23.12 0.73 -0.72
N PRO A 289 -23.47 -0.32 0.04
CA PRO A 289 -23.72 -1.63 -0.52
C PRO A 289 -24.84 -1.57 -1.58
N SER A 290 -24.59 -2.17 -2.73
CA SER A 290 -25.64 -2.50 -3.70
C SER A 290 -25.27 -3.81 -4.40
N TYR A 291 -26.25 -4.51 -4.97
CA TYR A 291 -25.98 -5.73 -5.73
C TYR A 291 -25.00 -5.48 -6.88
N SER A 292 -25.09 -4.30 -7.52
CA SER A 292 -24.18 -3.90 -8.59
C SER A 292 -22.83 -3.38 -8.10
N MET A 293 -22.73 -2.92 -6.85
CA MET A 293 -21.47 -2.40 -6.27
C MET A 293 -20.39 -3.46 -6.34
N PHE A 294 -20.69 -4.69 -5.90
CA PHE A 294 -19.70 -5.76 -5.86
C PHE A 294 -19.28 -6.29 -7.25
N ALA A 295 -19.93 -5.83 -8.31
CA ALA A 295 -19.51 -6.09 -9.69
C ALA A 295 -18.40 -5.13 -10.17
N GLN A 296 -18.14 -4.03 -9.45
CA GLN A 296 -17.07 -3.07 -9.73
C GLN A 296 -15.85 -3.37 -8.86
N ALA A 297 -14.66 -2.95 -9.31
CA ALA A 297 -13.40 -3.25 -8.64
C ALA A 297 -13.34 -2.73 -7.19
N ASP A 298 -13.92 -1.55 -6.94
CA ASP A 298 -13.98 -0.95 -5.62
C ASP A 298 -14.96 -1.63 -4.67
N GLY A 299 -16.08 -2.14 -5.18
CA GLY A 299 -16.98 -2.97 -4.40
C GLY A 299 -16.40 -4.35 -4.10
N ALA A 300 -15.76 -4.98 -5.08
CA ALA A 300 -15.04 -6.24 -4.88
C ALA A 300 -13.94 -6.10 -3.81
N ASP A 301 -13.20 -4.99 -3.83
CA ASP A 301 -12.20 -4.66 -2.81
C ASP A 301 -12.81 -4.48 -1.41
N TRP A 302 -13.97 -3.82 -1.32
CA TRP A 302 -14.70 -3.72 -0.06
C TRP A 302 -15.18 -5.09 0.44
N TYR A 303 -15.66 -5.97 -0.44
CA TYR A 303 -16.02 -7.33 -0.08
C TYR A 303 -14.81 -8.11 0.46
N LEU A 304 -13.70 -8.11 -0.27
CA LEU A 304 -12.48 -8.81 0.11
C LEU A 304 -11.91 -8.30 1.45
N TYR A 305 -11.95 -7.00 1.70
CA TYR A 305 -11.52 -6.44 2.98
C TYR A 305 -12.41 -6.92 4.14
N ARG A 306 -13.73 -6.95 3.96
CA ARG A 306 -14.65 -7.50 4.99
C ARG A 306 -14.40 -9.00 5.23
N THR A 307 -14.11 -9.76 4.18
CA THR A 307 -13.68 -11.17 4.29
C THR A 307 -12.40 -11.29 5.12
N GLN A 308 -11.42 -10.42 4.87
CA GLN A 308 -10.15 -10.38 5.60
C GLN A 308 -10.37 -10.07 7.09
N VAL A 309 -11.23 -9.11 7.43
CA VAL A 309 -11.57 -8.78 8.83
C VAL A 309 -12.22 -9.99 9.52
N LEU A 310 -13.12 -10.70 8.83
CA LEU A 310 -13.75 -11.90 9.37
C LEU A 310 -12.75 -13.05 9.58
N LYS A 311 -11.82 -13.24 8.65
CA LYS A 311 -10.73 -14.20 8.78
C LYS A 311 -9.81 -13.87 9.95
N GLU A 312 -9.48 -12.59 10.13
CA GLU A 312 -8.64 -12.14 11.24
C GLU A 312 -9.27 -12.37 12.60
N ILE A 313 -10.57 -12.09 12.78
CA ILE A 313 -11.22 -12.33 14.08
C ILE A 313 -11.28 -13.82 14.41
N ASN A 314 -11.54 -14.68 13.42
CA ASN A 314 -11.47 -16.14 13.59
C ASN A 314 -10.05 -16.58 14.00
N ASN A 315 -9.03 -15.99 13.40
CA ASN A 315 -7.64 -16.28 13.73
C ASN A 315 -7.27 -15.80 15.15
N ILE A 316 -7.75 -14.64 15.60
CA ILE A 316 -7.59 -14.17 16.98
C ILE A 316 -8.22 -15.18 17.95
N PHE A 317 -9.47 -15.58 17.69
CA PHE A 317 -10.17 -16.57 18.51
C PHE A 317 -9.42 -17.91 18.55
N LYS A 318 -9.09 -18.47 17.38
CA LYS A 318 -8.32 -19.71 17.23
C LYS A 318 -7.02 -19.66 18.01
N ASN A 319 -6.20 -18.64 17.78
CA ASN A 319 -4.89 -18.53 18.40
C ASN A 319 -5.03 -18.39 19.93
N THR A 320 -6.09 -17.72 20.40
CA THR A 320 -6.37 -17.60 21.82
C THR A 320 -6.75 -18.94 22.45
N VAL A 321 -7.72 -19.66 21.86
CA VAL A 321 -8.13 -20.99 22.35
C VAL A 321 -6.95 -21.98 22.30
N LYS A 322 -6.23 -22.05 21.17
CA LYS A 322 -5.09 -22.94 21.01
C LYS A 322 -3.88 -22.56 21.88
N SER A 323 -3.78 -21.31 22.37
CA SER A 323 -2.78 -20.92 23.38
C SER A 323 -3.08 -21.47 24.76
N VAL A 324 -4.34 -21.80 25.05
CA VAL A 324 -4.75 -22.47 26.31
C VAL A 324 -4.55 -23.98 26.18
N ASP A 325 -5.05 -24.57 25.09
CA ASP A 325 -4.81 -25.98 24.75
C ASP A 325 -4.87 -26.16 23.23
N SER A 326 -3.73 -26.51 22.62
CA SER A 326 -3.59 -26.63 21.17
C SER A 326 -4.37 -27.82 20.58
N ARG A 327 -4.84 -28.75 21.42
CA ARG A 327 -5.63 -29.93 21.00
C ARG A 327 -7.09 -29.59 20.77
N ILE A 328 -7.58 -28.46 21.28
CA ILE A 328 -8.97 -28.04 21.10
C ILE A 328 -9.19 -27.71 19.62
N ASN A 329 -10.25 -28.30 19.05
CA ASN A 329 -10.69 -27.94 17.71
C ASN A 329 -11.39 -26.60 17.74
N VAL A 330 -11.04 -25.74 16.79
CA VAL A 330 -11.66 -24.43 16.62
C VAL A 330 -12.33 -24.38 15.26
N ILE A 331 -13.63 -24.13 15.22
CA ILE A 331 -14.41 -24.10 13.97
C ILE A 331 -14.97 -22.70 13.68
N ALA A 332 -15.31 -22.45 12.42
CA ALA A 332 -16.03 -21.25 12.01
C ALA A 332 -17.54 -21.40 12.31
N HIS A 333 -18.20 -20.31 12.69
CA HIS A 333 -19.66 -20.25 12.77
C HIS A 333 -20.17 -18.88 12.31
N HIS A 334 -20.75 -18.83 11.10
CA HIS A 334 -21.11 -17.56 10.43
C HIS A 334 -22.50 -17.61 9.77
N GLY A 335 -23.35 -18.57 10.13
CA GLY A 335 -24.60 -18.85 9.42
C GLY A 335 -24.36 -19.68 8.14
N SER A 336 -25.22 -19.51 7.13
CA SER A 336 -25.08 -20.20 5.84
C SER A 336 -23.96 -19.59 4.96
N VAL A 337 -23.62 -20.31 3.89
CA VAL A 337 -22.52 -19.99 2.97
C VAL A 337 -22.96 -19.76 1.52
N PHE A 338 -24.26 -19.81 1.24
CA PHE A 338 -24.82 -19.66 -0.12
C PHE A 338 -26.11 -18.83 -0.22
N ASP A 339 -26.80 -18.57 0.90
CA ASP A 339 -28.09 -17.86 0.92
C ASP A 339 -27.95 -16.35 0.59
N LYS A 340 -29.06 -15.61 0.49
CA LYS A 340 -29.00 -14.18 0.17
C LYS A 340 -28.40 -13.35 1.29
N LEU A 341 -28.48 -13.81 2.54
CA LEU A 341 -27.85 -13.15 3.69
C LEU A 341 -26.32 -13.25 3.64
N SER A 342 -25.78 -14.26 2.95
CA SER A 342 -24.34 -14.52 2.84
C SER A 342 -23.58 -13.39 2.15
N LEU A 343 -24.22 -12.60 1.28
CA LEU A 343 -23.60 -11.41 0.67
C LEU A 343 -23.29 -10.36 1.74
N GLY A 344 -24.27 -10.08 2.59
CA GLY A 344 -24.12 -9.11 3.66
C GLY A 344 -23.16 -9.61 4.74
N ARG A 345 -23.29 -10.90 5.14
CA ARG A 345 -22.39 -11.57 6.11
C ARG A 345 -20.96 -11.74 5.61
N THR A 346 -20.73 -11.59 4.30
CA THR A 346 -19.43 -11.83 3.65
C THR A 346 -18.98 -13.29 3.78
N THR A 347 -19.94 -14.22 3.74
CA THR A 347 -19.70 -15.67 3.96
C THR A 347 -19.63 -16.49 2.68
N PHE A 348 -19.82 -15.91 1.49
CA PHE A 348 -19.60 -16.68 0.24
C PHE A 348 -18.15 -17.14 0.10
N ALA A 349 -17.16 -16.38 0.59
CA ALA A 349 -15.76 -16.80 0.63
C ALA A 349 -15.45 -17.69 1.86
N PHE A 350 -16.39 -18.55 2.27
CA PHE A 350 -16.27 -19.40 3.46
C PHE A 350 -15.00 -20.26 3.46
N ASN A 351 -14.54 -20.70 2.29
CA ASN A 351 -13.35 -21.51 2.15
C ASN A 351 -12.07 -20.77 2.55
N ASP A 352 -11.99 -19.46 2.33
CA ASP A 352 -10.90 -18.60 2.80
C ASP A 352 -11.07 -18.25 4.29
N VAL A 353 -12.30 -17.90 4.70
CA VAL A 353 -12.63 -17.53 6.10
C VAL A 353 -12.35 -18.67 7.08
N ALA A 354 -12.62 -19.92 6.68
CA ALA A 354 -12.42 -21.11 7.48
C ALA A 354 -11.13 -21.88 7.11
N ALA A 355 -10.28 -21.35 6.22
CA ALA A 355 -9.12 -22.07 5.67
C ALA A 355 -8.16 -22.61 6.75
N GLU A 356 -7.96 -21.87 7.84
CA GLU A 356 -7.04 -22.24 8.92
C GLU A 356 -7.74 -22.80 10.18
N LEU A 357 -9.05 -23.05 10.10
CA LEU A 357 -9.85 -23.62 11.19
C LEU A 357 -10.00 -25.14 11.02
N ASP A 358 -10.41 -25.82 12.08
CA ASP A 358 -10.58 -27.28 12.12
C ASP A 358 -11.94 -27.73 11.52
N GLY A 359 -12.83 -26.77 11.25
CA GLY A 359 -14.19 -27.04 10.81
C GLY A 359 -15.02 -25.80 10.56
N ILE A 360 -16.30 -26.04 10.25
CA ILE A 360 -17.32 -25.02 10.09
C ILE A 360 -18.69 -25.57 10.49
N LYS A 361 -19.42 -24.76 11.24
CA LYS A 361 -20.85 -24.90 11.52
C LYS A 361 -21.62 -23.92 10.66
N ILE A 362 -22.66 -24.42 9.99
CA ILE A 362 -23.59 -23.63 9.18
C ILE A 362 -25.02 -23.79 9.67
N ASN A 363 -25.89 -22.85 9.29
CA ASN A 363 -27.30 -22.83 9.65
C ASN A 363 -28.11 -22.66 8.36
N ASP A 364 -28.73 -23.72 7.87
CA ASP A 364 -29.56 -23.66 6.66
C ASP A 364 -31.05 -23.67 7.01
N ASP A 365 -31.82 -22.76 6.40
CA ASP A 365 -33.28 -22.68 6.57
C ASP A 365 -33.95 -23.98 6.12
N ASN A 366 -35.10 -24.30 6.73
CA ASN A 366 -35.92 -25.45 6.34
C ASN A 366 -36.38 -25.43 4.88
N ASN A 367 -36.43 -24.25 4.26
CA ASN A 367 -36.82 -24.08 2.86
C ASN A 367 -35.65 -24.27 1.87
N TYR A 368 -34.40 -24.38 2.36
CA TYR A 368 -33.21 -24.52 1.53
C TYR A 368 -32.78 -25.97 1.30
N ASP A 369 -32.00 -26.16 0.24
CA ASP A 369 -31.38 -27.44 -0.08
C ASP A 369 -30.03 -27.58 0.62
N HIS A 370 -30.05 -27.98 1.88
CA HIS A 370 -28.86 -28.19 2.72
C HIS A 370 -27.88 -29.24 2.15
N ARG A 371 -28.31 -30.10 1.21
CA ARG A 371 -27.39 -31.03 0.51
C ARG A 371 -26.35 -30.26 -0.31
N PHE A 372 -26.77 -29.16 -0.92
CA PHE A 372 -25.88 -28.25 -1.66
C PHE A 372 -24.84 -27.64 -0.71
N ALA A 373 -25.27 -27.21 0.48
CA ALA A 373 -24.39 -26.66 1.50
C ALA A 373 -23.30 -27.64 1.92
N ILE A 374 -23.69 -28.89 2.24
CA ILE A 374 -22.72 -29.90 2.67
C ILE A 374 -21.79 -30.33 1.52
N ASP A 375 -22.28 -30.44 0.28
CA ASP A 375 -21.43 -30.68 -0.89
C ASP A 375 -20.44 -29.53 -1.13
N LEU A 376 -20.88 -28.27 -0.97
CA LEU A 376 -20.01 -27.09 -1.02
C LEU A 376 -18.91 -27.15 0.04
N LEU A 377 -19.27 -27.41 1.30
CA LEU A 377 -18.30 -27.50 2.39
C LEU A 377 -17.31 -28.64 2.12
N ARG A 378 -17.81 -29.83 1.77
CA ARG A 378 -16.95 -31.00 1.50
C ARG A 378 -15.98 -30.76 0.35
N ALA A 379 -16.44 -30.17 -0.74
CA ALA A 379 -15.62 -29.93 -1.92
C ALA A 379 -14.54 -28.86 -1.68
N ASN A 380 -14.84 -27.83 -0.86
CA ASN A 380 -13.99 -26.64 -0.71
C ASN A 380 -13.18 -26.61 0.60
N LEU A 381 -13.52 -27.45 1.58
CA LEU A 381 -12.84 -27.55 2.88
C LEU A 381 -12.52 -29.01 3.24
N PRO A 382 -11.89 -29.80 2.34
CA PRO A 382 -11.75 -31.24 2.51
C PRO A 382 -11.06 -31.61 3.83
N GLY A 383 -11.57 -32.65 4.48
CA GLY A 383 -11.02 -33.19 5.73
C GLY A 383 -11.37 -32.39 6.99
N LYS A 384 -12.24 -31.38 6.90
CA LYS A 384 -12.67 -30.59 8.06
C LYS A 384 -13.96 -31.12 8.69
N LEU A 385 -14.23 -30.66 9.91
CA LEU A 385 -15.50 -30.91 10.62
C LEU A 385 -16.62 -30.04 10.02
N TYR A 386 -17.69 -30.67 9.53
CA TYR A 386 -18.90 -29.99 9.06
C TYR A 386 -20.05 -30.28 10.01
N ILE A 387 -20.69 -29.21 10.46
CA ILE A 387 -21.87 -29.25 11.33
C ILE A 387 -22.98 -28.48 10.64
N ASN A 388 -24.15 -29.10 10.51
CA ASN A 388 -25.34 -28.38 10.05
C ASN A 388 -26.34 -28.21 11.19
N GLU A 389 -26.83 -26.99 11.37
CA GLU A 389 -27.90 -26.72 12.32
C GLU A 389 -29.27 -26.74 11.62
N ALA A 390 -30.10 -27.68 12.03
CA ALA A 390 -31.45 -27.88 11.56
C ALA A 390 -32.46 -27.28 12.55
N GLY A 391 -33.21 -26.27 12.12
CA GLY A 391 -34.29 -25.71 12.93
C GLY A 391 -35.58 -26.53 12.84
N TYR A 392 -36.17 -26.91 13.97
CA TYR A 392 -37.51 -27.49 13.93
C TYR A 392 -38.60 -26.41 13.87
N SER A 393 -39.56 -26.60 12.96
CA SER A 393 -40.75 -25.76 12.81
C SER A 393 -41.98 -26.64 12.66
N PRO A 394 -43.05 -26.42 13.46
CA PRO A 394 -44.31 -27.16 13.31
C PRO A 394 -44.92 -27.04 11.91
N ASN A 395 -44.65 -25.94 11.18
CA ASN A 395 -45.16 -25.73 9.82
C ASN A 395 -44.53 -26.69 8.79
N HIS A 396 -43.29 -27.13 9.04
CA HIS A 396 -42.57 -28.07 8.18
C HIS A 396 -42.76 -29.52 8.65
N GLY A 397 -43.01 -29.72 9.94
CA GLY A 397 -43.29 -31.01 10.55
C GLY A 397 -42.05 -31.86 10.82
N ILE A 398 -42.27 -32.96 11.57
CA ILE A 398 -41.20 -33.86 12.04
C ILE A 398 -40.44 -34.50 10.87
N SER A 399 -41.15 -34.96 9.83
CA SER A 399 -40.53 -35.63 8.68
C SER A 399 -39.52 -34.75 7.94
N ASN A 400 -39.74 -33.43 7.91
CA ASN A 400 -38.79 -32.49 7.31
C ASN A 400 -37.46 -32.47 8.07
N PHE A 401 -37.50 -32.40 9.41
CA PHE A 401 -36.29 -32.45 10.24
C PHE A 401 -35.53 -33.77 10.07
N ILE A 402 -36.25 -34.90 10.04
CA ILE A 402 -35.63 -36.22 9.84
C ILE A 402 -34.96 -36.31 8.46
N SER A 403 -35.65 -35.85 7.40
CA SER A 403 -35.07 -35.77 6.05
C SER A 403 -33.82 -34.90 6.06
N TYR A 404 -33.90 -33.72 6.67
CA TYR A 404 -32.79 -32.78 6.74
C TYR A 404 -31.54 -33.40 7.36
N ALA A 405 -31.69 -34.02 8.52
CA ALA A 405 -30.57 -34.64 9.22
C ALA A 405 -29.98 -35.80 8.41
N THR A 406 -30.85 -36.64 7.85
CA THR A 406 -30.48 -37.78 6.99
C THR A 406 -29.68 -37.33 5.76
N GLU A 407 -30.19 -36.34 5.04
CA GLU A 407 -29.57 -35.76 3.85
C GLU A 407 -28.22 -35.10 4.20
N SER A 408 -28.13 -34.37 5.32
CA SER A 408 -26.85 -33.82 5.80
C SER A 408 -25.81 -34.91 6.05
N TYR A 409 -26.21 -36.02 6.69
CA TYR A 409 -25.33 -37.15 6.95
C TYR A 409 -24.89 -37.90 5.68
N LEU A 410 -25.79 -38.07 4.70
CA LEU A 410 -25.48 -38.68 3.41
C LEU A 410 -24.46 -37.88 2.60
N HIS A 411 -24.50 -36.55 2.72
CA HIS A 411 -23.59 -35.65 2.02
C HIS A 411 -22.24 -35.46 2.74
N GLY A 412 -22.11 -35.91 3.98
CA GLY A 412 -20.82 -36.02 4.68
C GLY A 412 -20.71 -35.17 5.94
N ALA A 413 -21.79 -34.57 6.45
CA ALA A 413 -21.77 -33.90 7.74
C ALA A 413 -21.43 -34.89 8.86
N GLN A 414 -20.56 -34.48 9.78
CA GLN A 414 -20.23 -35.28 10.96
C GLN A 414 -21.22 -35.03 12.10
N ALA A 415 -21.85 -33.87 12.12
CA ALA A 415 -22.82 -33.52 13.15
C ALA A 415 -24.05 -32.78 12.58
N VAL A 416 -25.20 -33.06 13.18
CA VAL A 416 -26.42 -32.28 13.02
C VAL A 416 -26.85 -31.74 14.38
N SER A 417 -26.95 -30.42 14.47
CA SER A 417 -27.48 -29.71 15.65
C SER A 417 -28.96 -29.45 15.45
N CYS A 418 -29.80 -29.73 16.44
CA CYS A 418 -31.21 -29.39 16.39
C CYS A 418 -31.49 -28.12 17.18
N MET A 419 -31.94 -27.08 16.47
CA MET A 419 -32.50 -25.88 17.08
C MET A 419 -34.01 -26.09 17.29
N PHE A 420 -34.55 -25.58 18.41
CA PHE A 420 -35.95 -25.74 18.82
C PHE A 420 -36.35 -27.19 19.10
N PHE A 421 -35.45 -27.96 19.70
CA PHE A 421 -35.67 -29.37 20.02
C PHE A 421 -36.85 -29.60 20.98
N GLU A 422 -37.09 -28.67 21.90
CA GLU A 422 -38.24 -28.65 22.80
C GLU A 422 -39.57 -28.62 22.04
N ASN A 423 -39.62 -27.90 20.92
CA ASN A 423 -40.80 -27.86 20.06
C ASN A 423 -40.96 -29.19 19.31
N LEU A 424 -39.87 -29.79 18.86
CA LEU A 424 -39.87 -31.11 18.20
C LEU A 424 -40.41 -32.21 19.13
N LEU A 425 -39.96 -32.23 20.39
CA LEU A 425 -40.44 -33.20 21.37
C LEU A 425 -41.90 -32.97 21.73
N ARG A 426 -42.32 -31.72 21.94
CA ARG A 426 -43.71 -31.37 22.26
C ARG A 426 -44.69 -31.82 21.18
N ASP A 427 -44.27 -31.77 19.91
CA ASP A 427 -45.08 -32.20 18.78
C ASP A 427 -45.03 -33.73 18.56
N GLY A 428 -44.38 -34.49 19.44
CA GLY A 428 -44.33 -35.95 19.39
C GLY A 428 -43.19 -36.52 18.54
N GLY A 429 -42.15 -35.72 18.25
CA GLY A 429 -41.02 -36.13 17.41
C GLY A 429 -40.07 -37.16 18.03
N GLY A 430 -40.17 -37.44 19.33
CA GLY A 430 -39.23 -38.31 20.07
C GLY A 430 -38.96 -39.69 19.42
N PRO A 431 -39.99 -40.46 19.04
CA PRO A 431 -39.78 -41.75 18.36
C PRO A 431 -39.03 -41.64 17.03
N ALA A 432 -39.30 -40.59 16.24
CA ALA A 432 -38.62 -40.39 14.95
C ALA A 432 -37.16 -39.96 15.15
N VAL A 433 -36.88 -39.14 16.18
CA VAL A 433 -35.50 -38.78 16.56
C VAL A 433 -34.73 -40.03 17.01
N ARG A 434 -35.37 -40.92 17.77
CA ARG A 434 -34.77 -42.21 18.16
C ARG A 434 -34.41 -43.06 16.95
N GLU A 435 -35.33 -43.21 16.00
CA GLU A 435 -35.06 -43.96 14.77
C GLU A 435 -33.91 -43.35 13.96
N LEU A 436 -33.86 -42.02 13.86
CA LEU A 436 -32.76 -41.30 13.22
C LEU A 436 -31.43 -41.56 13.94
N ALA A 437 -31.41 -41.49 15.27
CA ALA A 437 -30.23 -41.74 16.08
C ALA A 437 -29.73 -43.19 15.93
N ASP A 438 -30.62 -44.17 16.05
CA ASP A 438 -30.33 -45.60 15.88
C ASP A 438 -29.76 -45.88 14.49
N THR A 439 -30.26 -45.17 13.47
CA THR A 439 -29.79 -45.28 12.09
C THR A 439 -28.41 -44.70 11.88
N TRP A 440 -28.11 -43.52 12.45
CA TRP A 440 -26.95 -42.72 12.03
C TRP A 440 -25.84 -42.60 13.06
N VAL A 441 -26.13 -42.44 14.35
CA VAL A 441 -25.12 -42.06 15.36
C VAL A 441 -23.98 -43.06 15.44
N ASN A 442 -24.28 -44.35 15.28
CA ASN A 442 -23.31 -45.44 15.33
C ASN A 442 -22.69 -45.78 13.96
N GLN A 443 -23.13 -45.12 12.88
CA GLN A 443 -22.57 -45.33 11.55
C GLN A 443 -21.30 -44.52 11.34
N PRO A 444 -20.33 -45.04 10.56
CA PRO A 444 -19.18 -44.27 10.16
C PRO A 444 -19.60 -43.01 9.38
N VAL A 445 -18.82 -41.95 9.51
CA VAL A 445 -18.94 -40.77 8.64
C VAL A 445 -18.65 -41.21 7.20
N ALA A 446 -19.66 -41.11 6.35
CA ALA A 446 -19.47 -41.28 4.91
C ALA A 446 -18.57 -40.15 4.41
N THR A 447 -17.52 -40.49 3.67
CA THR A 447 -16.66 -39.50 3.01
C THR A 447 -16.77 -39.69 1.49
N PRO A 448 -17.87 -39.25 0.86
CA PRO A 448 -18.02 -39.42 -0.58
C PRO A 448 -16.91 -38.65 -1.29
N THR A 449 -16.32 -39.26 -2.31
CA THR A 449 -15.29 -38.64 -3.16
C THR A 449 -15.79 -38.62 -4.60
N PRO A 450 -16.73 -37.72 -4.95
CA PRO A 450 -17.20 -37.59 -6.31
C PRO A 450 -16.05 -37.29 -7.27
N SER A 451 -16.13 -37.78 -8.50
CA SER A 451 -15.09 -37.55 -9.51
C SER A 451 -15.28 -36.26 -10.31
N ASN A 452 -16.46 -35.62 -10.23
CA ASN A 452 -16.73 -34.38 -10.96
C ASN A 452 -15.94 -33.20 -10.36
N GLN A 453 -15.78 -32.14 -11.13
CA GLN A 453 -14.97 -30.95 -10.81
C GLN A 453 -15.69 -29.66 -11.25
N ASP A 454 -17.02 -29.66 -11.15
CA ASP A 454 -17.80 -28.48 -11.49
C ASP A 454 -17.43 -27.30 -10.59
N SER A 455 -17.53 -26.09 -11.10
CA SER A 455 -17.11 -24.90 -10.37
C SER A 455 -17.95 -23.68 -10.70
N PHE A 456 -17.91 -22.70 -9.80
CA PHE A 456 -18.48 -21.37 -9.98
C PHE A 456 -17.51 -20.33 -9.40
N THR A 457 -17.72 -19.07 -9.75
CA THR A 457 -16.88 -17.97 -9.29
C THR A 457 -17.50 -17.23 -8.12
N LEU A 458 -16.65 -16.71 -7.23
CA LEU A 458 -17.07 -15.85 -6.13
C LEU A 458 -17.76 -14.58 -6.68
N SER A 459 -17.21 -13.99 -7.74
CA SER A 459 -17.85 -12.87 -8.43
C SER A 459 -19.26 -13.20 -8.92
N GLY A 460 -19.47 -14.41 -9.45
CA GLY A 460 -20.74 -14.86 -10.01
C GLY A 460 -21.83 -14.98 -8.94
N ILE A 461 -21.55 -15.66 -7.83
CA ILE A 461 -22.54 -15.81 -6.74
C ILE A 461 -22.84 -14.47 -6.05
N ILE A 462 -21.85 -13.56 -5.98
CA ILE A 462 -22.03 -12.20 -5.47
C ILE A 462 -22.98 -11.40 -6.38
N GLN A 463 -22.76 -11.42 -7.70
CA GLN A 463 -23.60 -10.70 -8.66
C GLN A 463 -25.04 -11.21 -8.69
N GLN A 464 -25.23 -12.50 -8.38
CA GLN A 464 -26.56 -13.14 -8.32
C GLN A 464 -27.21 -13.03 -6.94
N ASN A 465 -26.53 -12.39 -5.97
CA ASN A 465 -27.02 -12.19 -4.61
C ASN A 465 -27.33 -13.51 -3.88
N GLY A 466 -26.46 -14.51 -4.02
CA GLY A 466 -26.67 -15.83 -3.43
C GLY A 466 -27.72 -16.65 -4.17
N CYS A 467 -28.18 -17.71 -3.52
CA CYS A 467 -29.03 -18.73 -4.11
C CYS A 467 -30.31 -18.90 -3.30
N VAL A 468 -31.43 -19.16 -3.99
CA VAL A 468 -32.71 -19.47 -3.35
C VAL A 468 -32.77 -20.94 -2.96
N THR A 469 -32.04 -21.81 -3.67
CA THR A 469 -31.93 -23.26 -3.44
C THR A 469 -33.27 -23.98 -3.28
N ASN A 470 -34.28 -23.59 -4.06
CA ASN A 470 -35.57 -24.27 -4.03
C ASN A 470 -35.46 -25.63 -4.72
N ARG A 471 -35.47 -26.70 -3.92
CA ARG A 471 -35.39 -28.09 -4.39
C ARG A 471 -36.44 -28.50 -5.43
N ASN A 472 -37.59 -27.82 -5.47
CA ASN A 472 -38.71 -28.12 -6.37
C ASN A 472 -38.75 -27.25 -7.63
N SER A 473 -38.01 -26.14 -7.67
CA SER A 473 -38.00 -25.22 -8.81
C SER A 473 -36.71 -24.41 -8.84
N TYR A 474 -35.74 -24.85 -9.64
CA TYR A 474 -34.38 -24.31 -9.64
C TYR A 474 -33.91 -23.74 -10.99
N SER A 475 -34.74 -23.79 -12.03
CA SER A 475 -34.35 -23.34 -13.38
C SER A 475 -34.01 -21.85 -13.46
N SER A 476 -34.62 -21.04 -12.59
CA SER A 476 -34.36 -19.60 -12.46
C SER A 476 -33.45 -19.24 -11.28
N ASP A 477 -32.82 -20.22 -10.64
CA ASP A 477 -31.94 -20.00 -9.49
C ASP A 477 -30.53 -19.55 -9.93
N CYS A 478 -29.65 -19.32 -8.95
CA CYS A 478 -28.27 -18.96 -9.17
C CYS A 478 -27.51 -20.05 -9.97
N ASP A 479 -26.46 -19.66 -10.69
CA ASP A 479 -25.66 -20.56 -11.52
C ASP A 479 -24.96 -21.65 -10.70
N ALA A 480 -24.49 -21.33 -9.50
CA ALA A 480 -23.88 -22.30 -8.60
C ALA A 480 -24.84 -23.46 -8.28
N TYR A 481 -26.08 -23.14 -7.90
CA TYR A 481 -27.08 -24.14 -7.55
C TYR A 481 -27.59 -24.91 -8.79
N LYS A 482 -27.82 -24.24 -9.93
CA LYS A 482 -28.17 -24.92 -11.18
C LYS A 482 -27.09 -25.90 -11.62
N THR A 483 -25.82 -25.50 -11.52
CA THR A 483 -24.67 -26.35 -11.86
C THR A 483 -24.61 -27.57 -10.96
N TRP A 484 -24.74 -27.37 -9.65
CA TRP A 484 -24.80 -28.46 -8.68
C TRP A 484 -26.00 -29.39 -8.91
N MET A 485 -27.21 -28.85 -9.12
CA MET A 485 -28.41 -29.65 -9.39
C MET A 485 -28.27 -30.50 -10.66
N ASN A 486 -27.70 -29.93 -11.73
CA ASN A 486 -27.47 -30.68 -12.95
C ASN A 486 -26.46 -31.82 -12.73
N ALA A 487 -25.33 -31.52 -12.09
CA ALA A 487 -24.33 -32.54 -11.76
C ALA A 487 -24.92 -33.66 -10.89
N ARG A 488 -25.68 -33.28 -9.85
CA ARG A 488 -26.36 -34.22 -8.95
C ARG A 488 -27.38 -35.08 -9.68
N ASN A 489 -28.21 -34.49 -10.55
CA ASN A 489 -29.21 -35.23 -11.31
C ASN A 489 -28.55 -36.21 -12.29
N THR A 490 -27.46 -35.81 -12.95
CA THR A 490 -26.64 -36.71 -13.78
C THR A 490 -26.03 -37.84 -12.95
N ALA A 491 -25.64 -37.57 -11.70
CA ALA A 491 -25.11 -38.55 -10.75
C ALA A 491 -26.21 -39.38 -10.04
N GLY A 492 -27.46 -39.34 -10.50
CA GLY A 492 -28.56 -40.14 -9.92
C GLY A 492 -28.95 -39.71 -8.50
N GLY A 493 -28.75 -38.44 -8.14
CA GLY A 493 -29.09 -37.89 -6.82
C GLY A 493 -28.02 -38.10 -5.75
N THR A 494 -26.87 -38.64 -6.11
CA THR A 494 -25.74 -38.85 -5.18
C THR A 494 -24.92 -37.57 -4.96
N PRO A 495 -24.12 -37.50 -3.88
CA PRO A 495 -23.30 -36.32 -3.61
C PRO A 495 -22.32 -36.01 -4.75
N VAL A 496 -22.10 -34.72 -5.02
CA VAL A 496 -21.20 -34.24 -6.09
C VAL A 496 -20.21 -33.19 -5.55
N ASN A 497 -19.16 -32.89 -6.31
CA ASN A 497 -18.28 -31.77 -6.01
C ASN A 497 -18.79 -30.50 -6.69
N ILE A 498 -18.67 -29.36 -6.01
CA ILE A 498 -18.78 -28.05 -6.65
C ILE A 498 -17.78 -27.09 -5.99
N LEU A 499 -16.84 -26.59 -6.78
CA LEU A 499 -15.70 -25.81 -6.31
C LEU A 499 -15.95 -24.30 -6.48
N LEU A 500 -15.65 -23.55 -5.43
CA LEU A 500 -15.66 -22.10 -5.42
C LEU A 500 -14.29 -21.56 -5.84
N SER A 501 -14.25 -20.88 -6.98
CA SER A 501 -13.10 -20.11 -7.43
C SER A 501 -13.19 -18.68 -6.91
N ASN A 502 -12.25 -18.27 -6.04
CA ASN A 502 -12.12 -16.88 -5.60
C ASN A 502 -11.44 -16.05 -6.70
N ASP A 503 -12.18 -15.77 -7.76
CA ASP A 503 -11.72 -15.01 -8.92
C ASP A 503 -11.60 -13.49 -8.66
N LEU A 504 -12.09 -13.00 -7.51
CA LEU A 504 -11.88 -11.62 -7.07
C LEU A 504 -10.47 -11.40 -6.54
N GLN A 505 -9.85 -12.42 -5.95
CA GLN A 505 -8.46 -12.35 -5.49
C GLN A 505 -7.50 -12.53 -6.67
N LYS A 506 -7.13 -11.42 -7.30
CA LYS A 506 -6.14 -11.42 -8.40
C LYS A 506 -4.72 -11.45 -7.85
N ASN A 507 -3.99 -12.53 -8.11
CA ASN A 507 -2.55 -12.58 -7.87
C ASN A 507 -1.84 -11.70 -8.90
N CYS A 508 -1.42 -10.51 -8.48
CA CYS A 508 -0.73 -9.56 -9.35
C CYS A 508 0.74 -9.97 -9.51
N GLN A 509 1.01 -10.88 -10.46
CA GLN A 509 2.32 -11.45 -10.74
C GLN A 509 3.11 -10.63 -11.78
N ILE A 510 3.07 -9.30 -11.63
CA ILE A 510 3.88 -8.38 -12.43
C ILE A 510 4.71 -7.50 -11.52
N SER A 511 5.85 -7.06 -12.01
CA SER A 511 6.65 -5.99 -11.42
C SER A 511 7.04 -5.02 -12.54
N ILE A 512 6.98 -3.72 -12.24
CA ILE A 512 7.29 -2.66 -13.19
C ILE A 512 8.48 -1.88 -12.65
N THR A 513 9.42 -1.56 -13.53
CA THR A 513 10.51 -0.64 -13.25
C THR A 513 10.51 0.43 -14.32
N GLY A 514 10.44 1.69 -13.90
CA GLY A 514 10.58 2.83 -14.78
C GLY A 514 12.03 3.30 -14.85
N ALA A 515 12.41 3.87 -15.99
CA ALA A 515 13.72 4.46 -16.23
C ALA A 515 13.61 5.76 -17.04
N THR A 516 14.66 6.57 -16.97
CA THR A 516 14.85 7.78 -17.77
C THR A 516 16.18 7.68 -18.51
N SER A 517 16.28 8.22 -19.73
CA SER A 517 17.54 8.36 -20.46
C SER A 517 18.53 9.30 -19.78
N ALA A 518 18.04 10.24 -18.96
CA ALA A 518 18.87 11.14 -18.16
C ALA A 518 18.20 11.46 -16.82
N SER A 519 18.93 11.25 -15.73
CA SER A 519 18.45 11.53 -14.36
C SER A 519 18.71 12.97 -13.92
N ASN A 520 19.67 13.67 -14.53
CA ASN A 520 20.00 15.08 -14.26
C ASN A 520 20.01 15.92 -15.56
N PRO A 521 18.87 16.04 -16.27
CA PRO A 521 18.78 16.85 -17.49
C PRO A 521 18.80 18.34 -17.17
N THR A 522 19.34 19.16 -18.09
CA THR A 522 19.27 20.62 -17.97
C THR A 522 17.88 21.13 -18.36
N ILE A 523 17.48 22.27 -17.81
CA ILE A 523 16.23 22.97 -18.17
C ILE A 523 16.05 23.03 -19.70
N GLY A 524 14.85 22.67 -20.18
CA GLY A 524 14.48 22.73 -21.60
C GLY A 524 15.00 21.59 -22.48
N SER A 525 15.81 20.67 -21.93
CA SER A 525 16.21 19.45 -22.65
C SER A 525 15.07 18.41 -22.70
N SER A 526 15.20 17.43 -23.59
CA SER A 526 14.26 16.32 -23.69
C SER A 526 14.86 15.03 -23.15
N ILE A 527 14.04 14.22 -22.49
CA ILE A 527 14.36 12.88 -22.01
C ILE A 527 13.47 11.83 -22.67
N ASN A 528 13.92 10.58 -22.66
CA ASN A 528 13.09 9.42 -22.96
C ASN A 528 12.77 8.70 -21.65
N LEU A 529 11.52 8.32 -21.47
CA LEU A 529 11.05 7.53 -20.35
C LEU A 529 10.73 6.12 -20.85
N SER A 530 11.14 5.10 -20.11
CA SER A 530 10.88 3.71 -20.48
C SER A 530 10.48 2.89 -19.26
N SER A 531 9.80 1.78 -19.52
CA SER A 531 9.44 0.82 -18.49
C SER A 531 9.89 -0.58 -18.89
N SER A 532 10.28 -1.37 -17.90
CA SER A 532 10.48 -2.81 -18.02
C SER A 532 9.49 -3.53 -17.13
N CYS A 533 8.89 -4.59 -17.66
CA CYS A 533 8.01 -5.47 -16.92
C CYS A 533 8.65 -6.85 -16.74
N ASN A 534 8.46 -7.45 -15.56
CA ASN A 534 8.80 -8.84 -15.30
C ASN A 534 7.58 -9.57 -14.72
N GLY A 535 7.35 -10.82 -15.13
CA GLY A 535 6.16 -11.61 -14.82
C GLY A 535 5.22 -11.77 -16.02
N ASP A 536 3.90 -11.77 -15.79
CA ASP A 536 2.90 -11.85 -16.87
C ASP A 536 2.64 -10.48 -17.51
N CYS A 537 3.52 -10.11 -18.43
CA CYS A 537 3.49 -8.79 -19.08
C CYS A 537 2.62 -8.75 -20.35
N SER A 538 1.84 -9.80 -20.63
CA SER A 538 1.02 -9.89 -21.83
C SER A 538 -0.20 -8.98 -21.74
N GLY A 539 -0.46 -8.19 -22.77
CA GLY A 539 -1.67 -7.36 -22.88
C GLY A 539 -1.76 -6.21 -21.87
N LEU A 540 -0.64 -5.79 -21.26
CA LEU A 540 -0.62 -4.66 -20.33
C LEU A 540 -0.97 -3.33 -21.01
N GLY A 541 -1.89 -2.58 -20.41
CA GLY A 541 -2.04 -1.16 -20.65
C GLY A 541 -1.02 -0.37 -19.82
N TYR A 542 -0.57 0.78 -20.33
CA TYR A 542 0.39 1.66 -19.66
C TYR A 542 -0.21 3.05 -19.47
N VAL A 543 0.14 3.71 -18.37
CA VAL A 543 -0.13 5.13 -18.12
C VAL A 543 1.12 5.74 -17.50
N TRP A 544 1.63 6.79 -18.13
CA TRP A 544 2.64 7.67 -17.55
C TRP A 544 1.98 8.94 -17.04
N GLU A 545 2.35 9.38 -15.85
CA GLU A 545 1.87 10.62 -15.26
C GLU A 545 3.00 11.43 -14.62
N MET A 546 2.80 12.75 -14.58
CA MET A 546 3.64 13.71 -13.87
C MET A 546 2.72 14.67 -13.10
N ASN A 547 2.90 14.81 -11.78
CA ASN A 547 2.04 15.62 -10.92
C ASN A 547 0.53 15.33 -11.11
N GLY A 548 0.16 14.05 -11.24
CA GLY A 548 -1.22 13.60 -11.45
C GLY A 548 -1.80 13.88 -12.84
N THR A 549 -1.02 14.45 -13.77
CA THR A 549 -1.43 14.64 -15.16
C THR A 549 -0.86 13.52 -16.02
N GLN A 550 -1.71 12.82 -16.76
CA GLN A 550 -1.28 11.82 -17.72
C GLN A 550 -0.49 12.46 -18.88
N ILE A 551 0.69 11.93 -19.16
CA ILE A 551 1.61 12.41 -20.21
C ILE A 551 1.81 11.38 -21.34
N GLY A 552 1.31 10.15 -21.17
CA GLY A 552 1.38 9.12 -22.21
C GLY A 552 0.76 7.78 -21.77
N ASN A 553 0.60 6.87 -22.72
CA ASN A 553 -0.09 5.58 -22.52
C ASN A 553 0.65 4.36 -23.11
N THR A 554 1.94 4.52 -23.39
CA THR A 554 2.82 3.46 -23.94
C THR A 554 3.92 3.12 -22.94
N GLY A 555 4.50 1.92 -23.06
CA GLY A 555 5.61 1.50 -22.19
C GLY A 555 6.87 2.38 -22.31
N THR A 556 7.03 3.08 -23.43
CA THR A 556 8.11 4.04 -23.69
C THR A 556 7.54 5.35 -24.21
N LEU A 557 8.06 6.47 -23.71
CA LEU A 557 7.79 7.82 -24.21
C LEU A 557 9.12 8.45 -24.66
N ASN A 558 9.10 9.09 -25.84
CA ASN A 558 10.28 9.73 -26.40
C ASN A 558 10.10 11.25 -26.43
N ASN A 559 11.22 11.97 -26.32
CA ASN A 559 11.29 13.43 -26.46
C ASN A 559 10.39 14.20 -25.47
N ILE A 560 10.28 13.70 -24.23
CA ILE A 560 9.56 14.40 -23.16
C ILE A 560 10.40 15.59 -22.71
N VAL A 561 9.91 16.80 -22.96
CA VAL A 561 10.56 18.05 -22.55
C VAL A 561 10.49 18.17 -21.04
N VAL A 562 11.64 18.34 -20.37
CA VAL A 562 11.68 18.50 -18.92
C VAL A 562 11.18 19.89 -18.51
N PRO A 563 10.57 20.04 -17.32
CA PRO A 563 10.04 21.33 -16.87
C PRO A 563 11.07 22.46 -16.90
N SER A 564 10.59 23.69 -17.13
CA SER A 564 11.43 24.87 -17.32
C SER A 564 12.06 25.44 -16.05
N LYS A 565 11.89 24.77 -14.91
CA LYS A 565 12.38 25.18 -13.59
C LYS A 565 13.22 24.06 -13.00
N ALA A 566 14.41 24.39 -12.50
CA ALA A 566 15.24 23.43 -11.79
C ALA A 566 14.51 22.87 -10.56
N GLY A 567 14.71 21.59 -10.28
CA GLY A 567 14.06 20.91 -9.17
C GLY A 567 13.92 19.42 -9.39
N ARG A 568 13.41 18.75 -8.35
CA ARG A 568 13.10 17.33 -8.38
C ARG A 568 11.69 17.13 -8.93
N TYR A 569 11.58 16.35 -10.00
CA TYR A 569 10.33 15.94 -10.62
C TYR A 569 10.16 14.44 -10.53
N THR A 570 8.94 14.02 -10.25
CA THR A 570 8.59 12.61 -10.11
C THR A 570 7.61 12.24 -11.21
N TYR A 571 7.99 11.24 -11.99
CA TYR A 571 7.15 10.59 -12.99
C TYR A 571 6.72 9.24 -12.43
N PHE A 572 5.51 8.81 -12.77
CA PHE A 572 5.04 7.47 -12.46
C PHE A 572 4.69 6.75 -13.75
N VAL A 573 5.11 5.48 -13.84
CA VAL A 573 4.60 4.56 -14.85
C VAL A 573 3.78 3.49 -14.17
N THR A 574 2.52 3.39 -14.55
CA THR A 574 1.62 2.33 -14.12
C THR A 574 1.36 1.41 -15.28
N ALA A 575 1.48 0.11 -15.05
CA ALA A 575 1.08 -0.89 -16.02
C ALA A 575 0.17 -1.93 -15.37
N GLY A 576 -0.83 -2.39 -16.11
CA GLY A 576 -1.82 -3.32 -15.57
C GLY A 576 -2.74 -3.91 -16.63
N ALA A 577 -3.37 -5.02 -16.25
CA ALA A 577 -4.42 -5.71 -16.99
C ALA A 577 -5.29 -6.53 -16.02
N ASN A 578 -6.53 -6.82 -16.42
CA ASN A 578 -7.42 -7.78 -15.73
C ASN A 578 -7.61 -7.54 -14.22
N GLY A 579 -7.70 -6.27 -13.80
CA GLY A 579 -7.91 -5.90 -12.40
C GLY A 579 -6.64 -5.90 -11.51
N CYS A 580 -5.45 -5.99 -12.12
CA CYS A 580 -4.16 -5.87 -11.46
C CYS A 580 -3.34 -4.76 -12.12
N ALA A 581 -2.65 -3.95 -11.32
CA ALA A 581 -1.72 -2.94 -11.80
C ALA A 581 -0.58 -2.74 -10.80
N LYS A 582 0.58 -2.34 -11.31
CA LYS A 582 1.74 -1.92 -10.52
C LYS A 582 2.30 -0.61 -11.05
N THR A 583 2.81 0.21 -10.14
CA THR A 583 3.36 1.53 -10.45
C THR A 583 4.83 1.59 -10.03
N SER A 584 5.68 2.10 -10.92
CA SER A 584 7.05 2.49 -10.59
C SER A 584 7.20 4.00 -10.58
N GLU A 585 8.00 4.49 -9.64
CA GLU A 585 8.43 5.89 -9.57
C GLU A 585 9.72 6.09 -10.37
N VAL A 586 9.83 7.19 -11.11
CA VAL A 586 11.05 7.65 -11.78
C VAL A 586 11.31 9.09 -11.37
N VAL A 587 12.46 9.33 -10.75
CA VAL A 587 12.86 10.65 -10.29
C VAL A 587 13.84 11.27 -11.28
N VAL A 588 13.55 12.52 -11.67
CA VAL A 588 14.41 13.34 -12.54
C VAL A 588 14.72 14.64 -11.81
N ASN A 589 16.00 14.94 -11.63
CA ASN A 589 16.46 16.19 -11.02
C ASN A 589 16.86 17.16 -12.13
N VAL A 590 15.96 18.07 -12.50
CA VAL A 590 16.25 19.08 -13.51
C VAL A 590 17.23 20.10 -12.93
N THR A 591 18.34 20.35 -13.62
CA THR A 591 19.38 21.29 -13.20
C THR A 591 19.42 22.54 -14.07
N ASP A 592 19.91 23.64 -13.50
CA ASP A 592 20.29 24.80 -14.28
C ASP A 592 21.50 24.48 -15.19
N PRO A 593 21.64 25.19 -16.33
CA PRO A 593 22.86 25.12 -17.12
C PRO A 593 24.06 25.62 -16.29
N LEU A 594 25.18 24.88 -16.32
CA LEU A 594 26.41 25.26 -15.61
C LEU A 594 27.20 26.28 -16.45
N PRO A 595 27.71 27.38 -15.86
CA PRO A 595 28.53 28.37 -16.56
C PRO A 595 29.95 27.87 -16.88
N VAL A 596 30.60 28.47 -17.89
CA VAL A 596 32.01 28.21 -18.28
C VAL A 596 32.97 28.33 -17.10
N THR A 597 33.81 27.31 -16.90
CA THR A 597 34.83 27.32 -15.84
C THR A 597 36.20 27.67 -16.43
N LEU A 598 36.61 28.93 -16.30
CA LEU A 598 37.92 29.44 -16.73
C LEU A 598 39.04 29.02 -15.76
N ILE A 599 40.11 28.42 -16.27
CA ILE A 599 41.29 28.04 -15.47
C ILE A 599 42.18 29.27 -15.23
N ASP A 600 42.54 29.97 -16.30
CA ASP A 600 43.44 31.12 -16.23
C ASP A 600 43.31 32.00 -17.47
N PHE A 601 43.65 33.28 -17.33
CA PHE A 601 43.81 34.24 -18.42
C PHE A 601 45.05 35.09 -18.17
N LYS A 602 45.93 35.19 -19.17
CA LYS A 602 47.20 35.91 -19.10
C LYS A 602 47.37 36.82 -20.30
N ALA A 603 47.99 37.97 -20.05
CA ALA A 603 48.49 38.90 -21.04
C ALA A 603 50.01 39.07 -20.86
N ALA A 604 50.78 38.95 -21.94
CA ALA A 604 52.24 39.08 -21.91
C ALA A 604 52.73 39.98 -23.04
N ALA A 605 53.57 40.96 -22.70
CA ALA A 605 54.25 41.80 -23.69
C ALA A 605 55.21 40.98 -24.55
N ARG A 606 55.18 41.22 -25.86
CA ARG A 606 56.11 40.66 -26.85
C ARG A 606 56.50 41.77 -27.82
N GLU A 607 57.69 42.33 -27.65
CA GLU A 607 58.23 43.44 -28.45
C GLU A 607 57.28 44.66 -28.56
N ASN A 608 56.39 44.67 -29.55
CA ASN A 608 55.41 45.71 -29.85
C ASN A 608 53.94 45.25 -29.79
N HIS A 609 53.65 44.00 -29.42
CA HIS A 609 52.30 43.43 -29.34
C HIS A 609 52.08 42.70 -27.99
N VAL A 610 50.82 42.36 -27.68
CA VAL A 610 50.47 41.59 -26.48
C VAL A 610 49.90 40.23 -26.86
N ALA A 611 50.55 39.17 -26.40
CA ALA A 611 50.02 37.81 -26.50
C ALA A 611 49.02 37.56 -25.36
N LEU A 612 47.82 37.12 -25.71
CA LEU A 612 46.72 36.84 -24.80
C LEU A 612 46.41 35.34 -24.85
N THR A 613 46.48 34.66 -23.71
CA THR A 613 46.28 33.20 -23.63
C THR A 613 45.37 32.84 -22.48
N TRP A 614 44.45 31.90 -22.69
CA TRP A 614 43.61 31.33 -21.63
C TRP A 614 43.35 29.86 -21.81
N ALA A 615 42.84 29.24 -20.76
CA ALA A 615 42.34 27.88 -20.82
C ALA A 615 41.05 27.71 -20.05
N THR A 616 40.17 26.86 -20.55
CA THR A 616 38.93 26.43 -19.89
C THR A 616 39.10 25.02 -19.35
N ALA A 617 38.45 24.73 -18.22
CA ALA A 617 38.38 23.38 -17.65
C ALA A 617 37.14 22.62 -18.15
N ASP A 618 36.05 23.36 -18.33
CA ASP A 618 34.74 22.86 -18.74
C ASP A 618 34.00 23.96 -19.50
N GLU A 619 33.50 23.61 -20.68
CA GLU A 619 32.65 24.43 -21.53
C GLU A 619 31.32 23.69 -21.70
N VAL A 620 30.23 24.35 -21.33
CA VAL A 620 28.87 23.85 -21.55
C VAL A 620 28.05 25.04 -22.04
N ASN A 621 27.47 24.91 -23.23
CA ASN A 621 26.64 25.94 -23.86
C ASN A 621 27.38 27.26 -24.17
N SER A 622 28.68 27.17 -24.43
CA SER A 622 29.56 28.33 -24.58
C SER A 622 29.56 28.84 -26.02
N SER A 623 29.23 30.11 -26.22
CA SER A 623 29.17 30.70 -27.57
C SER A 623 30.54 31.18 -28.04
N HIS A 624 31.14 32.15 -27.33
CA HIS A 624 32.42 32.75 -27.70
C HIS A 624 33.04 33.53 -26.52
N PHE A 625 34.32 33.85 -26.67
CA PHE A 625 35.07 34.77 -25.82
C PHE A 625 35.20 36.11 -26.54
N GLU A 626 34.78 37.20 -25.91
CA GLU A 626 35.02 38.58 -26.36
C GLU A 626 36.21 39.15 -25.57
N ILE A 627 37.27 39.50 -26.29
CA ILE A 627 38.51 40.03 -25.72
C ILE A 627 38.37 41.54 -25.60
N GLN A 628 38.52 42.05 -24.39
CA GLN A 628 38.36 43.48 -24.10
C GLN A 628 39.65 44.10 -23.59
N ARG A 629 39.94 45.32 -24.05
CA ARG A 629 41.06 46.15 -23.61
C ARG A 629 40.59 47.46 -23.00
N SER A 630 41.28 47.92 -21.96
CA SER A 630 41.06 49.21 -21.30
C SER A 630 42.38 49.90 -20.96
N ALA A 631 42.39 51.23 -21.02
CA ALA A 631 43.51 52.06 -20.55
C ALA A 631 43.37 52.48 -19.08
N ASN A 632 42.16 52.42 -18.53
CA ASN A 632 41.80 53.03 -17.23
C ASN A 632 41.02 52.09 -16.30
N GLY A 633 40.64 50.91 -16.77
CA GLY A 633 39.90 49.90 -16.01
C GLY A 633 38.38 50.12 -15.97
N THR A 634 37.88 51.26 -16.47
CA THR A 634 36.45 51.61 -16.45
C THR A 634 35.82 51.59 -17.84
N SER A 635 36.55 51.99 -18.87
CA SER A 635 36.11 51.98 -20.28
C SER A 635 36.75 50.81 -21.02
N TRP A 636 35.94 49.86 -21.48
CA TRP A 636 36.40 48.62 -22.12
C TRP A 636 35.97 48.57 -23.58
N ASN A 637 36.93 48.36 -24.48
CA ASN A 637 36.69 48.19 -25.91
C ASN A 637 36.90 46.72 -26.29
N ALA A 638 35.97 46.15 -27.05
CA ALA A 638 36.17 44.84 -27.67
C ALA A 638 37.22 44.96 -28.77
N ILE A 639 38.28 44.16 -28.68
CA ILE A 639 39.38 44.13 -29.65
C ILE A 639 39.41 42.86 -30.49
N GLY A 640 38.60 41.85 -30.13
CA GLY A 640 38.44 40.62 -30.91
C GLY A 640 37.47 39.64 -30.27
N THR A 641 37.12 38.60 -31.02
CA THR A 641 36.33 37.47 -30.54
C THR A 641 36.96 36.15 -30.95
N VAL A 642 36.90 35.15 -30.08
CA VAL A 642 37.36 33.79 -30.34
C VAL A 642 36.22 32.83 -30.05
N LYS A 643 35.88 31.96 -31.01
CA LYS A 643 34.79 30.99 -30.87
C LYS A 643 35.15 29.93 -29.83
N ALA A 644 34.23 29.63 -28.91
CA ALA A 644 34.38 28.55 -27.94
C ALA A 644 34.05 27.18 -28.57
N ALA A 645 34.35 26.09 -27.88
CA ALA A 645 34.10 24.73 -28.39
C ALA A 645 32.64 24.26 -28.25
N ASP A 646 31.73 25.11 -27.76
CA ASP A 646 30.32 24.83 -27.45
C ASP A 646 30.16 23.90 -26.23
N VAL A 647 30.70 22.69 -26.32
CA VAL A 647 30.71 21.69 -25.25
C VAL A 647 32.09 21.01 -25.18
N SER A 648 32.79 21.13 -24.07
CA SER A 648 34.03 20.39 -23.79
C SER A 648 34.18 20.11 -22.30
N LYS A 649 34.50 18.85 -21.96
CA LYS A 649 34.91 18.44 -20.60
C LYS A 649 36.43 18.33 -20.44
N ALA A 650 37.18 18.60 -21.51
CA ALA A 650 38.63 18.56 -21.52
C ALA A 650 39.18 19.98 -21.46
N ARG A 651 40.40 20.14 -20.91
CA ARG A 651 41.12 21.40 -20.98
C ARG A 651 41.29 21.81 -22.44
N LEU A 652 40.82 23.01 -22.77
CA LEU A 652 41.07 23.64 -24.06
C LEU A 652 41.87 24.92 -23.84
N ASP A 653 42.90 25.07 -24.64
CA ASP A 653 43.80 26.23 -24.65
C ASP A 653 43.46 27.12 -25.85
N TYR A 654 43.42 28.42 -25.61
CA TYR A 654 43.09 29.43 -26.60
C TYR A 654 44.10 30.57 -26.55
N ASP A 655 44.30 31.22 -27.68
CA ASP A 655 45.19 32.36 -27.80
C ASP A 655 44.69 33.40 -28.81
N THR A 656 45.14 34.63 -28.63
CA THR A 656 45.02 35.72 -29.61
C THR A 656 46.09 36.78 -29.36
N VAL A 657 46.19 37.77 -30.24
CA VAL A 657 47.19 38.83 -30.17
C VAL A 657 46.53 40.21 -30.30
N ASP A 658 46.97 41.16 -29.47
CA ASP A 658 46.75 42.58 -29.67
C ASP A 658 47.97 43.20 -30.36
N GLU A 659 47.86 43.46 -31.66
CA GLU A 659 48.92 43.96 -32.54
C GLU A 659 49.25 45.45 -32.32
N ALA A 660 48.38 46.20 -31.62
CA ALA A 660 48.52 47.64 -31.46
C ALA A 660 48.17 48.08 -30.03
N PRO A 661 48.93 47.60 -29.00
CA PRO A 661 48.72 48.01 -27.62
C PRO A 661 48.94 49.51 -27.44
N LEU A 662 48.25 50.10 -26.48
CA LEU A 662 48.40 51.52 -26.14
C LEU A 662 49.77 51.76 -25.49
N ALA A 663 50.31 52.97 -25.65
CA ALA A 663 51.47 53.39 -24.86
C ALA A 663 51.10 53.48 -23.37
N GLY A 664 51.97 52.98 -22.48
CA GLY A 664 51.68 52.91 -21.05
C GLY A 664 50.87 51.65 -20.66
N GLY A 665 49.96 51.79 -19.71
CA GLY A 665 49.22 50.67 -19.12
C GLY A 665 48.07 50.18 -20.01
N ASN A 666 48.05 48.87 -20.27
CA ASN A 666 46.99 48.15 -20.96
C ASN A 666 46.39 47.10 -20.03
N LEU A 667 45.08 47.12 -19.84
CA LEU A 667 44.32 46.14 -19.06
C LEU A 667 43.49 45.28 -20.01
N TYR A 668 43.54 43.97 -19.82
CA TYR A 668 42.81 43.00 -20.64
C TYR A 668 41.89 42.16 -19.76
N ARG A 669 40.72 41.78 -20.30
CA ARG A 669 39.83 40.76 -19.72
C ARG A 669 39.09 40.01 -20.83
N LEU A 670 38.63 38.82 -20.52
CA LEU A 670 37.67 38.09 -21.34
C LEU A 670 36.26 38.37 -20.84
N LYS A 671 35.32 38.54 -21.77
CA LYS A 671 33.89 38.37 -21.53
C LYS A 671 33.48 37.03 -22.16
N MET A 672 33.15 36.07 -21.32
CA MET A 672 32.76 34.71 -21.70
C MET A 672 31.25 34.72 -21.91
N VAL A 673 30.79 34.45 -23.14
CA VAL A 673 29.37 34.57 -23.52
C VAL A 673 28.82 33.19 -23.82
N ASP A 674 27.70 32.85 -23.17
CA ASP A 674 26.96 31.60 -23.39
C ASP A 674 25.89 31.77 -24.48
N ARG A 675 25.34 30.67 -25.02
CA ARG A 675 24.33 30.75 -26.11
C ARG A 675 23.01 31.39 -25.69
N ASP A 676 22.70 31.37 -24.40
CA ASP A 676 21.54 32.07 -23.84
C ASP A 676 21.79 33.58 -23.64
N SER A 677 22.95 34.08 -24.11
CA SER A 677 23.40 35.47 -24.00
C SER A 677 23.77 35.92 -22.57
N THR A 678 23.80 35.01 -21.59
CA THR A 678 24.42 35.29 -20.30
C THR A 678 25.94 35.38 -20.45
N PHE A 679 26.59 36.08 -19.53
CA PHE A 679 28.04 36.25 -19.59
C PHE A 679 28.69 36.42 -18.21
N SER A 680 29.98 36.09 -18.15
CA SER A 680 30.85 36.35 -17.00
C SER A 680 32.20 36.93 -17.46
N TYR A 681 32.93 37.60 -16.57
CA TYR A 681 34.24 38.18 -16.88
C TYR A 681 35.38 37.38 -16.25
N SER A 682 36.52 37.33 -16.93
CA SER A 682 37.77 36.85 -16.32
C SER A 682 38.31 37.86 -15.31
N LYS A 683 39.35 37.45 -14.57
CA LYS A 683 40.27 38.41 -13.93
C LYS A 683 40.90 39.33 -14.96
N ILE A 684 41.30 40.52 -14.52
CA ILE A 684 42.01 41.49 -15.35
C ILE A 684 43.50 41.13 -15.38
N SER A 685 44.11 41.12 -16.56
CA SER A 685 45.56 40.99 -16.75
C SER A 685 46.13 42.29 -17.31
N SER A 686 47.21 42.80 -16.72
CA SER A 686 47.81 44.09 -17.09
C SER A 686 49.17 43.94 -17.76
N VAL A 687 49.44 44.75 -18.78
CA VAL A 687 50.73 44.87 -19.46
C VAL A 687 51.08 46.35 -19.63
N VAL A 688 52.34 46.72 -19.43
CA VAL A 688 52.81 48.12 -19.60
C VAL A 688 53.83 48.16 -20.73
N PHE A 689 53.64 49.07 -21.68
CA PHE A 689 54.65 49.41 -22.68
C PHE A 689 55.37 50.70 -22.29
N ASP A 690 56.70 50.69 -22.33
CA ASP A 690 57.53 51.85 -22.06
C ASP A 690 57.25 52.96 -23.10
N GLY A 691 56.58 54.02 -22.65
CA GLY A 691 56.45 55.25 -23.44
C GLY A 691 57.79 55.99 -23.54
N VAL A 692 57.98 56.76 -24.61
CA VAL A 692 59.12 57.67 -24.79
C VAL A 692 59.27 58.57 -23.55
N GLN A 693 60.36 58.38 -22.78
CA GLN A 693 60.68 59.18 -21.61
C GLN A 693 60.91 60.66 -22.00
N MET A 694 60.19 61.57 -21.36
CA MET A 694 60.31 63.02 -21.60
C MET A 694 61.75 63.51 -21.39
N ALA A 695 62.29 64.25 -22.38
CA ALA A 695 63.65 64.76 -22.37
C ALA A 695 63.96 65.67 -21.16
N ALA A 696 64.93 65.27 -20.33
CA ALA A 696 65.50 66.11 -19.27
C ALA A 696 66.71 66.89 -19.78
N PHE A 697 66.79 68.20 -19.45
CA PHE A 697 67.92 69.08 -19.74
C PHE A 697 68.26 69.97 -18.52
N TYR A 698 69.53 70.37 -18.39
CA TYR A 698 70.00 71.19 -17.27
C TYR A 698 71.32 71.90 -17.58
N PRO A 699 71.70 72.96 -16.84
CA PRO A 699 70.82 73.73 -15.96
C PRO A 699 69.77 74.53 -16.77
N ASN A 700 68.68 74.93 -16.13
CA ASN A 700 67.72 75.89 -16.67
C ASN A 700 67.25 76.79 -15.51
N PRO A 701 67.63 78.09 -15.47
CA PRO A 701 68.30 78.86 -16.53
C PRO A 701 69.75 78.43 -16.83
N VAL A 702 70.16 78.59 -18.10
CA VAL A 702 71.52 78.27 -18.59
C VAL A 702 72.28 79.53 -18.99
N ALA A 703 73.57 79.61 -18.64
CA ALA A 703 74.42 80.75 -18.99
C ALA A 703 75.30 80.50 -20.22
N ASP A 704 75.97 79.34 -20.30
CA ASP A 704 76.92 79.06 -21.39
C ASP A 704 76.66 77.71 -22.08
N ARG A 705 76.39 76.64 -21.32
CA ARG A 705 76.27 75.28 -21.85
C ARG A 705 75.02 74.57 -21.31
N LEU A 706 74.11 74.20 -22.20
CA LEU A 706 72.91 73.42 -21.91
C LEU A 706 73.22 71.93 -22.11
N GLN A 707 73.04 71.12 -21.07
CA GLN A 707 73.23 69.68 -21.16
C GLN A 707 71.90 68.97 -21.43
N LEU A 708 71.90 68.07 -22.41
CA LEU A 708 70.78 67.19 -22.74
C LEU A 708 71.07 65.79 -22.22
N SER A 709 70.08 65.15 -21.59
CA SER A 709 70.22 63.75 -21.17
C SER A 709 70.52 62.85 -22.38
N THR A 710 71.46 61.91 -22.21
CA THR A 710 71.84 60.95 -23.25
C THR A 710 70.65 60.08 -23.69
N THR A 711 69.70 59.84 -22.79
CA THR A 711 68.43 59.16 -23.09
C THR A 711 67.58 59.95 -24.09
N ALA A 712 67.47 61.28 -23.93
CA ALA A 712 66.72 62.13 -24.86
C ALA A 712 67.33 62.16 -26.28
N LEU A 713 68.63 61.87 -26.39
CA LEU A 713 69.35 61.92 -27.67
C LEU A 713 69.40 60.57 -28.40
N LYS A 714 69.09 59.46 -27.72
CA LYS A 714 69.21 58.10 -28.28
C LYS A 714 68.46 57.93 -29.61
N ASN A 715 67.31 58.59 -29.75
CA ASN A 715 66.46 58.53 -30.94
C ASN A 715 66.34 59.88 -31.68
N ALA A 716 67.13 60.89 -31.34
CA ALA A 716 67.06 62.22 -31.95
C ALA A 716 67.76 62.29 -33.32
N VAL A 717 67.11 62.88 -34.31
CA VAL A 717 67.65 63.18 -35.64
C VAL A 717 68.10 64.63 -35.75
N SER A 718 67.39 65.55 -35.10
CA SER A 718 67.79 66.94 -35.04
C SER A 718 67.40 67.60 -33.73
N VAL A 719 68.16 68.62 -33.35
CA VAL A 719 67.86 69.50 -32.22
C VAL A 719 67.94 70.94 -32.71
N GLN A 720 66.94 71.75 -32.35
CA GLN A 720 66.89 73.17 -32.65
C GLN A 720 66.48 74.01 -31.44
N LEU A 721 67.03 75.21 -31.32
CA LEU A 721 66.50 76.26 -30.43
C LEU A 721 65.85 77.34 -31.28
N LEU A 722 64.64 77.72 -30.89
CA LEU A 722 63.86 78.81 -31.47
C LEU A 722 63.82 79.99 -30.49
N ASP A 723 63.89 81.22 -30.98
CA ASP A 723 63.57 82.41 -30.18
C ASP A 723 62.05 82.55 -29.96
N GLN A 724 61.63 83.59 -29.23
CA GLN A 724 60.22 83.85 -28.93
C GLN A 724 59.36 84.14 -30.18
N ALA A 725 59.97 84.53 -31.29
CA ALA A 725 59.29 84.72 -32.57
C ALA A 725 59.22 83.42 -33.40
N GLY A 726 59.71 82.30 -32.85
CA GLY A 726 59.77 81.01 -33.53
C GLY A 726 60.92 80.90 -34.54
N LYS A 727 61.84 81.87 -34.59
CA LYS A 727 62.98 81.85 -35.50
C LYS A 727 64.07 80.94 -34.95
N THR A 728 64.56 80.04 -35.77
CA THR A 728 65.69 79.16 -35.42
C THR A 728 66.95 79.98 -35.18
N VAL A 729 67.46 79.91 -33.95
CA VAL A 729 68.73 80.54 -33.53
C VAL A 729 69.87 79.54 -33.43
N LEU A 730 69.55 78.25 -33.32
CA LEU A 730 70.52 77.15 -33.35
C LEU A 730 69.85 75.90 -33.93
N GLN A 731 70.55 75.17 -34.80
CA GLN A 731 70.10 73.89 -35.31
C GLN A 731 71.29 72.95 -35.52
N THR A 732 71.14 71.69 -35.12
CA THR A 732 72.11 70.64 -35.41
C THR A 732 71.40 69.37 -35.86
N ALA A 733 71.90 68.79 -36.96
CA ALA A 733 71.52 67.46 -37.44
C ALA A 733 72.39 66.34 -36.83
N LYS A 734 73.37 66.70 -35.99
CA LYS A 734 74.17 65.76 -35.18
C LYS A 734 74.00 66.15 -33.71
N PRO A 735 72.93 65.66 -33.05
CA PRO A 735 72.64 66.02 -31.66
C PRO A 735 73.80 65.63 -30.73
N SER A 736 74.26 66.58 -29.92
CA SER A 736 75.29 66.39 -28.89
C SER A 736 74.66 66.52 -27.51
N SER A 737 75.24 65.86 -26.50
CA SER A 737 74.82 65.99 -25.09
C SER A 737 75.05 67.39 -24.52
N VAL A 738 75.79 68.25 -25.24
CA VAL A 738 76.04 69.63 -24.84
C VAL A 738 75.77 70.58 -26.00
N ILE A 739 74.98 71.62 -25.74
CA ILE A 739 74.69 72.73 -26.65
C ILE A 739 75.27 74.01 -26.04
N SER A 740 76.14 74.71 -26.77
CA SER A 740 76.62 76.04 -26.35
C SER A 740 75.57 77.09 -26.69
N VAL A 741 75.20 77.89 -25.69
CA VAL A 741 74.18 78.95 -25.76
C VAL A 741 74.73 80.30 -25.31
N GLY A 742 75.99 80.39 -24.87
CA GLY A 742 76.59 81.65 -24.36
C GLY A 742 76.67 82.80 -25.38
N HIS A 743 76.53 82.49 -26.67
CA HIS A 743 76.44 83.50 -27.74
C HIS A 743 75.02 84.06 -27.93
N LEU A 744 74.01 83.47 -27.29
CA LEU A 744 72.62 83.92 -27.36
C LEU A 744 72.37 85.05 -26.36
N ARG A 745 71.38 85.91 -26.64
CA ARG A 745 70.95 86.96 -25.70
C ARG A 745 70.17 86.32 -24.55
N ALA A 746 70.20 86.94 -23.37
CA ALA A 746 69.37 86.48 -22.26
C ALA A 746 67.88 86.56 -22.64
N GLY A 747 67.11 85.51 -22.36
CA GLY A 747 65.72 85.40 -22.78
C GLY A 747 65.19 83.96 -22.77
N LEU A 748 63.90 83.79 -23.11
CA LEU A 748 63.28 82.47 -23.24
C LEU A 748 63.39 81.97 -24.68
N TYR A 749 63.76 80.70 -24.80
CA TYR A 749 63.89 79.96 -26.05
C TYR A 749 63.07 78.68 -26.00
N ILE A 750 62.77 78.10 -27.16
CA ILE A 750 62.12 76.79 -27.27
C ILE A 750 63.12 75.80 -27.85
N LEU A 751 63.53 74.82 -27.04
CA LEU A 751 64.27 73.65 -27.49
C LEU A 751 63.29 72.67 -28.14
N GLN A 752 63.54 72.29 -29.39
CA GLN A 752 62.83 71.22 -30.08
C GLN A 752 63.78 70.08 -30.44
N ILE A 753 63.36 68.86 -30.16
CA ILE A 753 64.06 67.62 -30.50
C ILE A 753 63.16 66.80 -31.40
N THR A 754 63.63 66.48 -32.60
CA THR A 754 62.90 65.65 -33.56
C THR A 754 63.43 64.23 -33.51
N GLY A 755 62.57 63.26 -33.22
CA GLY A 755 62.90 61.84 -33.20
C GLY A 755 62.99 61.21 -34.59
N ARG A 756 63.58 60.00 -34.69
CA ARG A 756 63.60 59.18 -35.93
C ARG A 756 62.20 58.76 -36.40
N ASP A 757 61.24 58.75 -35.48
CA ASP A 757 59.81 58.51 -35.73
C ASP A 757 59.07 59.74 -36.27
N GLY A 758 59.76 60.89 -36.42
CA GLY A 758 59.17 62.14 -36.87
C GLY A 758 58.46 62.94 -35.76
N VAL A 759 58.41 62.42 -34.53
CA VAL A 759 57.78 63.11 -33.40
C VAL A 759 58.67 64.25 -32.93
N VAL A 760 58.09 65.45 -32.79
CA VAL A 760 58.79 66.66 -32.31
C VAL A 760 58.42 66.94 -30.86
N THR A 761 59.40 66.88 -29.96
CA THR A 761 59.23 67.26 -28.54
C THR A 761 59.75 68.67 -28.31
N SER A 762 58.95 69.55 -27.67
CA SER A 762 59.31 70.95 -27.42
C SER A 762 59.35 71.30 -25.93
N LYS A 763 60.35 72.07 -25.48
CA LYS A 763 60.48 72.56 -24.10
C LYS A 763 61.05 73.98 -24.03
N GLN A 764 60.64 74.76 -23.05
CA GLN A 764 61.16 76.10 -22.80
C GLN A 764 62.51 76.06 -22.08
N VAL A 765 63.48 76.84 -22.58
CA VAL A 765 64.81 77.03 -22.00
C VAL A 765 64.99 78.52 -21.72
N ALA A 766 65.31 78.88 -20.48
CA ALA A 766 65.71 80.24 -20.12
C ALA A 766 67.23 80.36 -20.25
N VAL A 767 67.70 81.28 -21.09
CA VAL A 767 69.11 81.68 -21.14
C VAL A 767 69.27 82.90 -20.23
N GLY A 768 70.04 82.76 -19.15
CA GLY A 768 70.29 83.80 -18.15
C GLY A 768 71.79 84.08 -18.04
N ARG A 769 72.19 85.36 -17.92
CA ARG A 769 73.60 85.73 -17.70
C ARG A 769 73.95 85.74 -16.23
#